data_AF-A0A953GZ99-F1
#
_entry.id   AF-A0A953GZ99-F1
#
_cell.length_a   1.000
_cell.length_b   1.000
_cell.length_c   1.000
_cell.angle_alpha   90.00
_cell.angle_beta   90.00
_cell.angle_gamma   90.00
#
_symmetry.space_group_name_H-M   'P 1'
#
loop_
_entity.id
_entity.type
_entity.pdbx_description
1 polymer ?
#
loop_
_entity_poly.entity_id
_entity_poly.type
_entity_poly.pdbx_seq_one_letter_code
_entity_poly.pdbx_strand_id
1 'polypeptide(L)'
;MAIVFEKWPRWIELYGWEESPSRLPVEADQQQVVTDVRFLDAAEAASYLRDFLGQEQEAVARLRALFASEHALSYGQVSDEEVFVQFGSLLAQNAYRIRQTSVYRAAWGKKPPAPPAPLPPSAPPKQIDPPKPVQNKAVLAEFVEVVRRGVEGGGIEGVVTGASSASASLPTHLNRQDKNLGLYKQYINIIDKDCEGQAKRHPEYGRYIEIKARVTLDGKPKSGESVVFSYTFKRGDYCPTLLGTDTEGFESAGGPSLHIATTGPDGWTPTVKFYLSAYAGDYFDLSAKGPDGKELKLGHYQVWRKFWCQFTLLKGHQLPQLTAVKAAFDKVFAEVKQANIVELEEKDLPVGSVYPAWMVVPHEYANAGKSAGSEKILVVGPHNQQHLFSYLTQEADRPVKLHVIVGRHILHPNTDPVEAEKFVLKANPSHVLFLNDEYAYLLKPTLTGESLVIQGKWEANGQSGPLTDENILIEQSWRKRTPRGYKILLPPEAPDPSRRHPVTVTLQLRRAYQYEAAYCLGTHILIKEYVDRQSEYFNLVLTHEMGHSFGQVPSVGTQAKPLPAHPNQYEKGGTHCFTGAQKQYKNPSPKETSEESSSFEYVKGTCVMFAGGDQNIKYQDFCTVCHPYIRLQNMEKPDKW
;
A
#
# COMPACT_ATOMS: atom_id res chain seq x y z
N MET A 1 8.70 -32.66 -14.12
CA MET A 1 9.12 -31.26 -13.91
C MET A 1 8.45 -30.44 -15.00
N ALA A 2 7.72 -29.38 -14.65
CA ALA A 2 7.15 -28.48 -15.65
C ALA A 2 7.75 -27.08 -15.47
N ILE A 3 8.14 -26.48 -16.60
CA ILE A 3 8.58 -25.09 -16.65
C ILE A 3 7.46 -24.26 -17.25
N VAL A 4 7.03 -23.25 -16.51
CA VAL A 4 6.04 -22.28 -16.98
C VAL A 4 6.76 -20.99 -17.35
N PHE A 5 6.62 -20.59 -18.61
CA PHE A 5 7.03 -19.29 -19.10
C PHE A 5 5.85 -18.32 -18.98
N GLU A 6 5.99 -17.30 -18.15
CA GLU A 6 4.93 -16.31 -17.89
C GLU A 6 5.28 -14.94 -18.49
N LYS A 7 4.43 -14.44 -19.39
CA LYS A 7 4.36 -13.04 -19.82
C LYS A 7 2.90 -12.62 -19.90
N TRP A 8 2.43 -11.95 -18.85
CA TRP A 8 1.02 -11.63 -18.67
C TRP A 8 0.41 -10.92 -19.89
N PRO A 9 -0.74 -11.38 -20.44
CA PRO A 9 -1.68 -12.39 -19.96
C PRO A 9 -1.45 -13.82 -20.50
N ARG A 10 -0.29 -14.10 -21.12
CA ARG A 10 0.02 -15.38 -21.76
C ARG A 10 0.93 -16.23 -20.85
N TRP A 11 0.61 -17.52 -20.75
CA TRP A 11 1.51 -18.52 -20.20
C TRP A 11 1.80 -19.60 -21.25
N ILE A 12 2.96 -20.22 -21.16
CA ILE A 12 3.27 -21.48 -21.86
C ILE A 12 3.83 -22.44 -20.83
N GLU A 13 3.21 -23.61 -20.74
CA GLU A 13 3.70 -24.72 -19.94
C GLU A 13 4.48 -25.67 -20.84
N LEU A 14 5.75 -25.88 -20.51
CA LEU A 14 6.59 -26.90 -21.11
C LEU A 14 6.81 -28.02 -20.09
N TYR A 15 6.56 -29.25 -20.50
CA TYR A 15 6.66 -30.44 -19.66
C TYR A 15 7.90 -31.22 -20.09
N GLY A 16 8.88 -31.37 -19.19
CA GLY A 16 10.14 -32.07 -19.51
C GLY A 16 10.04 -33.60 -19.48
N TRP A 17 8.88 -34.19 -19.80
CA TRP A 17 8.61 -35.63 -19.76
C TRP A 17 7.66 -36.05 -20.90
N GLU A 18 7.89 -37.21 -21.51
CA GLU A 18 7.14 -37.75 -22.67
C GLU A 18 5.65 -38.06 -22.42
N GLU A 19 5.14 -38.02 -21.18
CA GLU A 19 3.73 -38.31 -20.89
C GLU A 19 2.90 -37.06 -20.56
N SER A 20 1.87 -36.82 -21.38
CA SER A 20 0.89 -35.74 -21.14
C SER A 20 0.16 -35.92 -19.78
N PRO A 21 -0.11 -34.82 -19.04
CA PRO A 21 -0.75 -34.86 -17.71
C PRO A 21 -2.14 -35.48 -17.64
N SER A 22 -2.79 -35.71 -18.79
CA SER A 22 -4.14 -36.29 -18.89
C SER A 22 -4.25 -37.73 -18.38
N ARG A 23 -3.13 -38.38 -17.99
CA ARG A 23 -3.10 -39.72 -17.39
C ARG A 23 -2.77 -39.75 -15.89
N LEU A 24 -2.61 -38.61 -15.22
CA LEU A 24 -2.35 -38.59 -13.78
C LEU A 24 -3.68 -38.59 -13.00
N PRO A 25 -3.89 -39.54 -12.05
CA PRO A 25 -5.09 -39.54 -11.21
C PRO A 25 -5.16 -38.24 -10.39
N VAL A 26 -6.28 -37.54 -10.53
CA VAL A 26 -6.60 -36.32 -9.78
C VAL A 26 -7.09 -36.74 -8.40
N GLU A 27 -6.19 -37.09 -7.47
CA GLU A 27 -6.52 -37.18 -6.04
C GLU A 27 -5.28 -37.29 -5.14
N ALA A 28 -5.29 -36.48 -4.08
CA ALA A 28 -4.45 -36.44 -2.87
C ALA A 28 -2.98 -35.93 -2.95
N ASP A 29 -2.74 -34.87 -2.16
CA ASP A 29 -1.48 -34.41 -1.57
C ASP A 29 -0.24 -34.34 -2.47
N GLN A 30 -0.28 -33.49 -3.51
CA GLN A 30 0.92 -33.05 -4.20
C GLN A 30 1.44 -31.75 -3.59
N GLN A 31 2.57 -31.82 -2.87
CA GLN A 31 3.36 -30.63 -2.57
C GLN A 31 4.06 -30.17 -3.85
N GLN A 32 3.56 -29.07 -4.45
CA GLN A 32 4.26 -28.37 -5.51
C GLN A 32 5.25 -27.39 -4.91
N VAL A 33 6.54 -27.60 -5.15
CA VAL A 33 7.54 -26.56 -4.91
C VAL A 33 7.65 -25.76 -6.20
N VAL A 34 7.31 -24.47 -6.10
CA VAL A 34 7.44 -23.50 -7.19
C VAL A 34 8.67 -22.65 -6.90
N THR A 35 9.67 -22.71 -7.79
CA THR A 35 10.88 -21.89 -7.67
C THR A 35 10.96 -20.97 -8.89
N ASP A 36 11.06 -19.66 -8.65
CA ASP A 36 11.39 -18.69 -9.69
C ASP A 36 12.87 -18.84 -10.05
N VAL A 37 13.17 -19.05 -11.33
CA VAL A 37 14.56 -19.09 -11.82
C VAL A 37 14.96 -17.67 -12.25
N ARG A 38 16.07 -17.18 -11.70
CA ARG A 38 16.65 -15.87 -12.04
C ARG A 38 17.99 -16.07 -12.72
N PHE A 39 18.29 -15.16 -13.63
CA PHE A 39 19.55 -15.14 -14.37
C PHE A 39 20.23 -13.79 -14.15
N LEU A 40 21.55 -13.82 -14.00
CA LEU A 40 22.42 -12.65 -13.86
C LEU A 40 22.50 -11.88 -15.19
N ASP A 41 22.53 -12.60 -16.30
CA ASP A 41 22.58 -12.02 -17.64
C ASP A 41 21.90 -12.90 -18.71
N ALA A 42 21.86 -12.38 -19.93
CA ALA A 42 21.25 -13.06 -21.07
C ALA A 42 22.00 -14.33 -21.51
N ALA A 43 23.31 -14.40 -21.27
CA ALA A 43 24.13 -15.55 -21.64
C ALA A 43 23.86 -16.73 -20.70
N GLU A 44 23.73 -16.47 -19.39
CA GLU A 44 23.33 -17.47 -18.39
C GLU A 44 21.92 -18.00 -18.69
N ALA A 45 20.97 -17.10 -18.99
CA ALA A 45 19.62 -17.49 -19.38
C ALA A 45 19.58 -18.33 -20.66
N ALA A 46 20.36 -17.95 -21.69
CA ALA A 46 20.45 -18.70 -22.94
C ALA A 46 21.13 -20.07 -22.75
N SER A 47 22.14 -20.18 -21.88
CA SER A 47 22.76 -21.45 -21.51
C SER A 47 21.76 -22.37 -20.83
N TYR A 48 21.00 -21.84 -19.86
CA TYR A 48 19.95 -22.60 -19.17
C TYR A 48 18.88 -23.13 -20.15
N LEU A 49 18.42 -22.30 -21.08
CA LEU A 49 17.46 -22.74 -22.10
C LEU A 49 18.04 -23.83 -23.01
N ARG A 50 19.33 -23.74 -23.34
CA ARG A 50 20.04 -24.77 -24.11
C ARG A 50 20.07 -26.10 -23.37
N ASP A 51 20.47 -26.07 -22.11
CA ASP A 51 20.62 -27.28 -21.30
C ASP A 51 19.25 -27.91 -21.01
N PHE A 52 18.23 -27.08 -20.83
CA PHE A 52 16.88 -27.53 -20.50
C PHE A 52 16.10 -28.01 -21.73
N LEU A 53 16.13 -27.27 -22.84
CA LEU A 53 15.31 -27.54 -24.04
C LEU A 53 16.08 -28.24 -25.15
N GLY A 54 17.42 -28.29 -25.10
CA GLY A 54 18.26 -28.81 -26.17
C GLY A 54 18.02 -30.28 -26.52
N GLN A 55 17.35 -31.03 -25.64
CA GLN A 55 16.94 -32.42 -25.88
C GLN A 55 15.49 -32.56 -26.36
N GLU A 56 14.66 -31.50 -26.31
CA GLU A 56 13.23 -31.52 -26.66
C GLU A 56 12.91 -30.59 -27.84
N GLN A 57 13.05 -31.11 -29.05
CA GLN A 57 12.81 -30.37 -30.30
C GLN A 57 11.39 -29.76 -30.40
N GLU A 58 10.38 -30.40 -29.79
CA GLU A 58 9.01 -29.87 -29.74
C GLU A 58 8.90 -28.65 -28.83
N ALA A 59 9.60 -28.64 -27.70
CA ALA A 59 9.61 -27.53 -26.76
C ALA A 59 10.32 -26.31 -27.37
N VAL A 60 11.43 -26.51 -28.09
CA VAL A 60 12.11 -25.48 -28.88
C VAL A 60 11.18 -24.93 -29.98
N ALA A 61 10.43 -25.80 -30.66
CA ALA A 61 9.47 -25.38 -31.68
C ALA A 61 8.33 -24.52 -31.10
N ARG A 62 7.82 -24.85 -29.90
CA ARG A 62 6.80 -24.04 -29.20
C ARG A 62 7.35 -22.67 -28.79
N LEU A 63 8.58 -22.63 -28.29
CA LEU A 63 9.26 -21.38 -27.94
C LEU A 63 9.47 -20.50 -29.18
N ARG A 64 9.90 -21.10 -30.29
CA ARG A 64 10.05 -20.43 -31.59
C ARG A 64 8.72 -19.88 -32.12
N ALA A 65 7.63 -20.64 -31.98
CA ALA A 65 6.31 -20.21 -32.42
C ALA A 65 5.79 -19.01 -31.61
N LEU A 66 5.99 -19.03 -30.29
CA LEU A 66 5.67 -17.87 -29.44
C LEU A 66 6.48 -16.65 -29.88
N PHE A 67 7.79 -16.82 -30.03
CA PHE A 67 8.69 -15.73 -30.39
C PHE A 67 8.34 -15.11 -31.75
N ALA A 68 8.09 -15.94 -32.77
CA ALA A 68 7.65 -15.49 -34.08
C ALA A 68 6.31 -14.74 -34.03
N SER A 69 5.37 -15.18 -33.18
CA SER A 69 4.06 -14.54 -33.03
C SER A 69 4.12 -13.14 -32.40
N GLU A 70 5.16 -12.85 -31.60
CA GLU A 70 5.26 -11.60 -30.84
C GLU A 70 6.22 -10.57 -31.46
N HIS A 71 7.20 -11.03 -32.24
CA HIS A 71 8.22 -10.17 -32.83
C HIS A 71 8.10 -10.02 -34.35
N ALA A 72 6.98 -10.44 -34.94
CA ALA A 72 6.67 -10.31 -36.37
C ALA A 72 7.76 -10.87 -37.31
N LEU A 73 8.48 -11.90 -36.86
CA LEU A 73 9.51 -12.56 -37.64
C LEU A 73 8.89 -13.63 -38.55
N SER A 74 9.48 -13.85 -39.72
CA SER A 74 9.06 -14.92 -40.62
C SER A 74 9.24 -16.28 -39.93
N TYR A 75 8.15 -17.03 -39.85
CA TYR A 75 8.16 -18.38 -39.28
C TYR A 75 9.04 -19.28 -40.15
N GLY A 76 10.19 -19.72 -39.61
CA GLY A 76 11.04 -20.75 -40.24
C GLY A 76 12.46 -20.34 -40.67
N GLN A 77 12.96 -19.15 -40.34
CA GLN A 77 14.35 -18.75 -40.69
C GLN A 77 15.31 -18.51 -39.51
N VAL A 78 14.83 -18.61 -38.27
CA VAL A 78 15.64 -18.33 -37.07
C VAL A 78 16.21 -19.64 -36.51
N SER A 79 17.53 -19.68 -36.29
CA SER A 79 18.21 -20.84 -35.69
C SER A 79 17.86 -21.01 -34.21
N ASP A 80 17.99 -22.22 -33.66
CA ASP A 80 17.70 -22.50 -32.24
C ASP A 80 18.54 -21.64 -31.31
N GLU A 81 19.82 -21.45 -31.65
CA GLU A 81 20.75 -20.62 -30.89
C GLU A 81 20.28 -19.17 -30.84
N GLU A 82 19.81 -18.63 -31.96
CA GLU A 82 19.31 -17.27 -32.03
C GLU A 82 18.00 -17.11 -31.22
N VAL A 83 17.13 -18.13 -31.22
CA VAL A 83 15.96 -18.17 -30.34
C VAL A 83 16.38 -18.15 -28.86
N PHE A 84 17.36 -18.96 -28.45
CA PHE A 84 17.82 -19.00 -27.06
C PHE A 84 18.46 -17.69 -26.60
N VAL A 85 19.28 -17.06 -27.44
CA VAL A 85 19.92 -15.77 -27.12
C VAL A 85 18.87 -14.65 -26.97
N GLN A 86 17.92 -14.58 -27.91
CA GLN A 86 16.89 -13.55 -27.88
C GLN A 86 15.91 -13.76 -26.72
N PHE A 87 15.48 -15.01 -26.49
CA PHE A 87 14.59 -15.32 -25.38
C PHE A 87 15.29 -15.23 -24.01
N GLY A 88 16.57 -15.61 -23.93
CA GLY A 88 17.43 -15.43 -22.76
C GLY A 88 17.56 -13.97 -22.36
N SER A 89 17.67 -13.06 -23.34
CA SER A 89 17.67 -11.61 -23.10
C SER A 89 16.36 -11.14 -22.48
N LEU A 90 15.22 -11.69 -22.92
CA LEU A 90 13.91 -11.35 -22.38
C LEU A 90 13.72 -11.88 -20.94
N LEU A 91 14.29 -13.04 -20.62
CA LEU A 91 14.32 -13.58 -19.26
C LEU A 91 15.19 -12.74 -18.32
N ALA A 92 16.41 -12.37 -18.76
CA ALA A 92 17.32 -11.53 -17.97
C ALA A 92 16.73 -10.12 -17.72
N GLN A 93 15.92 -9.61 -18.64
CA GLN A 93 15.20 -8.34 -18.50
C GLN A 93 13.88 -8.45 -17.72
N ASN A 94 13.52 -9.65 -17.23
CA ASN A 94 12.24 -9.96 -16.57
C ASN A 94 11.00 -9.68 -17.44
N ALA A 95 11.14 -9.66 -18.77
CA ALA A 95 10.01 -9.58 -19.70
C ALA A 95 9.23 -10.90 -19.75
N TYR A 96 9.91 -12.02 -19.47
CA TYR A 96 9.33 -13.32 -19.15
C TYR A 96 9.87 -13.82 -17.82
N ARG A 97 9.11 -14.66 -17.12
CA ARG A 97 9.57 -15.39 -15.93
C ARG A 97 9.52 -16.88 -16.17
N ILE A 98 10.50 -17.60 -15.63
CA ILE A 98 10.50 -19.08 -15.57
C ILE A 98 10.10 -19.50 -14.16
N ARG A 99 9.03 -20.28 -14.07
CA ARG A 99 8.68 -21.02 -12.86
C ARG A 99 8.98 -22.49 -13.06
N GLN A 100 9.87 -23.01 -12.22
CA GLN A 100 10.12 -24.44 -12.15
C GLN A 100 9.16 -25.05 -11.12
N THR A 101 8.34 -26.00 -11.57
CA THR A 101 7.48 -26.81 -10.69
C THR A 101 8.05 -28.21 -10.55
N SER A 102 8.39 -28.55 -9.31
CA SER A 102 8.85 -29.89 -8.93
C SER A 102 7.71 -30.61 -8.19
N VAL A 103 7.31 -31.76 -8.72
CA VAL A 103 6.32 -32.64 -8.08
C VAL A 103 7.08 -33.76 -7.38
N TYR A 104 7.11 -33.76 -6.05
CA TYR A 104 7.68 -34.87 -5.29
C TYR A 104 6.64 -35.96 -5.10
N ARG A 105 6.96 -37.18 -5.53
CA ARG A 105 6.18 -38.36 -5.18
C ARG A 105 6.58 -38.75 -3.75
N ALA A 106 5.68 -38.57 -2.77
CA ALA A 106 5.86 -39.25 -1.49
C ALA A 106 5.86 -40.76 -1.74
N ALA A 107 6.92 -41.46 -1.33
CA ALA A 107 7.03 -42.90 -1.47
C ALA A 107 5.90 -43.57 -0.66
N TRP A 108 4.96 -44.20 -1.36
CA TRP A 108 3.81 -44.84 -0.73
C TRP A 108 4.19 -46.10 0.04
N GLY A 109 3.73 -46.15 1.30
CA GLY A 109 3.49 -47.39 2.04
C GLY A 109 2.42 -48.25 1.36
N LYS A 110 2.43 -49.54 1.67
CA LYS A 110 1.73 -50.64 0.99
C LYS A 110 0.24 -50.38 0.68
N LYS A 111 -0.16 -50.82 -0.52
CA LYS A 111 -1.52 -50.91 -1.05
C LYS A 111 -2.47 -51.64 -0.06
N PRO A 112 -3.65 -51.09 0.29
CA PRO A 112 -4.67 -51.83 1.04
C PRO A 112 -5.20 -53.02 0.22
N PRO A 113 -5.58 -54.13 0.85
CA PRO A 113 -6.20 -55.25 0.13
C PRO A 113 -7.56 -54.84 -0.44
N ALA A 114 -7.87 -55.34 -1.64
CA ALA A 114 -9.12 -55.06 -2.33
C ALA A 114 -10.33 -55.60 -1.54
N PRO A 115 -11.46 -54.88 -1.49
CA PRO A 115 -12.70 -55.42 -0.93
C PRO A 115 -13.19 -56.60 -1.80
N PRO A 116 -13.84 -57.62 -1.21
CA PRO A 116 -14.46 -58.68 -1.99
C PRO A 116 -15.60 -58.12 -2.85
N ALA A 117 -15.73 -58.65 -4.06
CA ALA A 117 -16.73 -58.23 -5.03
C ALA A 117 -18.16 -58.42 -4.50
N PRO A 118 -19.10 -57.48 -4.74
CA PRO A 118 -20.50 -57.68 -4.39
C PRO A 118 -21.13 -58.74 -5.29
N LEU A 119 -21.97 -59.60 -4.70
CA LEU A 119 -22.85 -60.50 -5.44
C LEU A 119 -23.93 -59.69 -6.19
N PRO A 120 -24.37 -60.13 -7.38
CA PRO A 120 -25.39 -59.43 -8.15
C PRO A 120 -26.75 -59.48 -7.42
N PRO A 121 -27.47 -58.36 -7.29
CA PRO A 121 -28.80 -58.38 -6.71
C PRO A 121 -29.80 -58.99 -7.69
N SER A 122 -30.58 -59.95 -7.19
CA SER A 122 -31.78 -60.45 -7.85
C SER A 122 -32.86 -59.36 -7.91
N ALA A 123 -33.56 -59.28 -9.04
CA ALA A 123 -34.60 -58.29 -9.27
C ALA A 123 -35.78 -58.44 -8.29
N PRO A 124 -36.20 -57.36 -7.60
CA PRO A 124 -37.40 -57.41 -6.77
C PRO A 124 -38.67 -57.30 -7.64
N PRO A 125 -39.78 -57.94 -7.23
CA PRO A 125 -41.05 -57.86 -7.95
C PRO A 125 -41.65 -56.46 -7.85
N LYS A 126 -42.31 -56.03 -8.94
CA LYS A 126 -43.02 -54.75 -9.05
C LYS A 126 -44.06 -54.62 -7.94
N GLN A 127 -43.78 -53.76 -6.97
CA GLN A 127 -44.74 -53.29 -5.98
C GLN A 127 -45.45 -52.06 -6.54
N ILE A 128 -46.78 -52.07 -6.49
CA ILE A 128 -47.63 -50.94 -6.83
C ILE A 128 -47.53 -49.95 -5.67
N ASP A 129 -47.05 -48.73 -5.93
CA ASP A 129 -46.91 -47.69 -4.91
C ASP A 129 -48.30 -47.25 -4.40
N PRO A 130 -48.59 -47.35 -3.08
CA PRO A 130 -49.68 -46.59 -2.48
C PRO A 130 -49.35 -45.09 -2.55
N PRO A 131 -50.35 -44.19 -2.53
CA PRO A 131 -50.11 -42.75 -2.54
C PRO A 131 -49.15 -42.39 -1.41
N LYS A 132 -48.01 -41.80 -1.76
CA LYS A 132 -46.99 -41.35 -0.81
C LYS A 132 -47.69 -40.56 0.30
N PRO A 133 -47.56 -40.94 1.58
CA PRO A 133 -47.94 -40.03 2.64
C PRO A 133 -47.13 -38.75 2.40
N VAL A 134 -47.83 -37.62 2.31
CA VAL A 134 -47.20 -36.31 2.36
C VAL A 134 -46.53 -36.24 3.73
N GLN A 135 -45.27 -36.67 3.81
CA GLN A 135 -44.45 -36.42 4.97
C GLN A 135 -44.36 -34.90 5.04
N ASN A 136 -45.05 -34.29 6.01
CA ASN A 136 -44.76 -32.93 6.42
C ASN A 136 -43.28 -32.92 6.78
N LYS A 137 -42.46 -32.48 5.82
CA LYS A 137 -41.01 -32.47 5.94
C LYS A 137 -40.64 -31.11 6.50
N ALA A 138 -39.82 -31.10 7.54
CA ALA A 138 -39.28 -29.86 8.06
C ALA A 138 -38.50 -29.13 6.95
N VAL A 139 -38.69 -27.83 6.82
CA VAL A 139 -38.14 -26.98 5.75
C VAL A 139 -37.23 -25.92 6.34
N LEU A 140 -36.07 -25.71 5.72
CA LEU A 140 -35.23 -24.55 6.01
C LEU A 140 -35.95 -23.28 5.55
N ALA A 141 -36.38 -22.46 6.51
CA ALA A 141 -37.19 -21.28 6.26
C ALA A 141 -36.35 -20.01 6.14
N GLU A 142 -35.29 -19.88 6.96
CA GLU A 142 -34.51 -18.66 7.07
C GLU A 142 -33.02 -18.99 7.24
N PHE A 143 -32.16 -18.15 6.66
CA PHE A 143 -30.71 -18.15 6.88
C PHE A 143 -30.25 -16.69 6.93
N VAL A 144 -29.72 -16.26 8.08
CA VAL A 144 -29.50 -14.85 8.39
C VAL A 144 -28.13 -14.61 9.04
N GLU A 145 -27.56 -13.43 8.81
CA GLU A 145 -26.47 -12.86 9.62
C GLU A 145 -27.08 -12.19 10.86
N VAL A 146 -26.43 -12.37 12.01
CA VAL A 146 -26.84 -11.79 13.29
C VAL A 146 -25.69 -11.00 13.90
N VAL A 147 -26.04 -10.02 14.74
CA VAL A 147 -25.09 -9.27 15.57
C VAL A 147 -25.61 -9.22 16.99
N ARG A 148 -24.77 -9.56 17.95
CA ARG A 148 -25.05 -9.34 19.38
C ARG A 148 -24.45 -8.01 19.81
N ARG A 149 -25.28 -7.07 20.28
CA ARG A 149 -24.82 -5.81 20.89
C ARG A 149 -25.22 -5.77 22.37
N GLY A 150 -24.30 -5.43 23.25
CA GLY A 150 -24.57 -5.22 24.69
C GLY A 150 -23.51 -5.79 25.63
N VAL A 151 -23.78 -5.69 26.93
CA VAL A 151 -22.92 -6.17 28.02
C VAL A 151 -22.80 -7.70 27.96
N GLU A 152 -21.61 -8.23 28.30
CA GLU A 152 -21.35 -9.68 28.36
C GLU A 152 -22.50 -10.42 29.07
N GLY A 153 -23.19 -11.30 28.34
CA GLY A 153 -24.24 -12.16 28.87
C GLY A 153 -25.70 -11.71 28.70
N GLY A 154 -25.99 -10.55 28.06
CA GLY A 154 -27.38 -10.08 27.92
C GLY A 154 -27.70 -9.15 26.74
N GLY A 155 -26.85 -9.09 25.72
CA GLY A 155 -27.06 -8.21 24.56
C GLY A 155 -28.32 -8.53 23.74
N ILE A 156 -28.92 -7.52 23.13
CA ILE A 156 -30.04 -7.68 22.19
C ILE A 156 -29.47 -8.23 20.88
N GLU A 157 -29.97 -9.39 20.46
CA GLU A 157 -29.66 -9.98 19.15
C GLU A 157 -30.40 -9.21 18.05
N GLY A 158 -29.64 -8.61 17.13
CA GLY A 158 -30.18 -7.97 15.93
C GLY A 158 -29.85 -8.77 14.67
N VAL A 159 -30.78 -8.84 13.73
CA VAL A 159 -30.56 -9.38 12.38
C VAL A 159 -29.90 -8.34 11.52
N VAL A 160 -28.87 -8.75 10.81
CA VAL A 160 -28.30 -7.93 9.74
C VAL A 160 -29.12 -8.13 8.48
N THR A 161 -29.87 -7.10 8.11
CA THR A 161 -30.67 -7.07 6.89
C THR A 161 -29.83 -6.61 5.71
N GLY A 162 -30.10 -7.18 4.54
CA GLY A 162 -29.40 -6.90 3.29
C GLY A 162 -28.66 -8.13 2.77
N ALA A 163 -27.89 -8.81 3.62
CA ALA A 163 -27.21 -10.05 3.23
C ALA A 163 -28.19 -11.18 2.92
N SER A 164 -29.32 -11.25 3.63
CA SER A 164 -30.42 -12.17 3.37
C SER A 164 -31.77 -11.45 3.38
N SER A 165 -32.83 -12.18 3.04
CA SER A 165 -34.22 -11.81 3.34
C SER A 165 -34.32 -11.39 4.82
N ALA A 166 -35.04 -10.30 5.11
CA ALA A 166 -35.29 -9.89 6.49
C ALA A 166 -36.11 -10.97 7.22
N SER A 167 -35.68 -11.37 8.42
CA SER A 167 -36.45 -12.28 9.26
C SER A 167 -37.69 -11.58 9.79
N ALA A 168 -38.88 -12.13 9.56
CA ALA A 168 -40.10 -11.61 10.20
C ALA A 168 -40.17 -11.94 11.71
N SER A 169 -39.27 -12.78 12.21
CA SER A 169 -39.33 -13.32 13.58
C SER A 169 -38.31 -12.74 14.55
N LEU A 170 -37.37 -11.94 14.05
CA LEU A 170 -36.35 -11.28 14.87
C LEU A 170 -36.59 -9.76 14.84
N PRO A 171 -36.74 -9.11 16.01
CA PRO A 171 -37.37 -7.77 16.10
C PRO A 171 -36.43 -6.60 15.80
N THR A 172 -35.11 -6.81 15.76
CA THR A 172 -34.12 -5.75 15.58
C THR A 172 -33.41 -5.96 14.25
N HIS A 173 -33.39 -4.92 13.41
CA HIS A 173 -32.79 -4.97 12.07
C HIS A 173 -31.64 -3.95 11.95
N LEU A 174 -30.49 -4.39 11.46
CA LEU A 174 -29.32 -3.57 11.11
C LEU A 174 -29.08 -3.68 9.61
N ASN A 175 -29.20 -2.58 8.88
CA ASN A 175 -29.04 -2.60 7.43
C ASN A 175 -27.56 -2.41 7.02
N ARG A 176 -27.00 -3.35 6.25
CA ARG A 176 -25.67 -3.20 5.64
C ARG A 176 -25.76 -2.53 4.27
N GLN A 177 -25.00 -1.47 4.08
CA GLN A 177 -24.92 -0.71 2.82
C GLN A 177 -23.52 -0.71 2.20
N ASP A 178 -22.54 -1.22 2.93
CA ASP A 178 -21.15 -1.36 2.52
C ASP A 178 -21.01 -2.41 1.41
N LYS A 179 -21.01 -1.98 0.15
CA LYS A 179 -20.89 -2.87 -1.00
C LYS A 179 -19.76 -2.50 -1.94
N ASN A 180 -19.12 -3.51 -2.54
CA ASN A 180 -18.30 -3.40 -3.74
C ASN A 180 -18.86 -4.31 -4.83
N LEU A 181 -19.35 -3.75 -5.93
CA LEU A 181 -19.93 -4.52 -7.05
C LEU A 181 -21.01 -5.54 -6.59
N GLY A 182 -21.80 -5.19 -5.58
CA GLY A 182 -22.84 -6.05 -5.00
C GLY A 182 -22.39 -6.95 -3.85
N LEU A 183 -21.08 -7.04 -3.58
CA LEU A 183 -20.48 -7.83 -2.49
C LEU A 183 -20.41 -7.01 -1.20
N TYR A 184 -20.82 -7.57 -0.06
CA TYR A 184 -20.68 -6.92 1.25
C TYR A 184 -19.21 -6.84 1.66
N LYS A 185 -18.76 -5.68 2.17
CA LYS A 185 -17.37 -5.47 2.56
C LYS A 185 -17.15 -5.90 4.01
N GLN A 186 -16.38 -6.95 4.24
CA GLN A 186 -15.94 -7.29 5.59
C GLN A 186 -14.58 -6.67 5.89
N TYR A 187 -14.56 -5.65 6.74
CA TYR A 187 -13.34 -4.93 7.12
C TYR A 187 -12.55 -5.67 8.19
N ILE A 188 -11.36 -6.17 7.81
CA ILE A 188 -10.43 -6.87 8.68
C ILE A 188 -9.13 -6.06 8.74
N ASN A 189 -9.11 -5.03 9.56
CA ASN A 189 -7.92 -4.17 9.72
C ASN A 189 -6.84 -4.80 10.60
N ILE A 190 -7.30 -5.62 11.55
CA ILE A 190 -6.52 -6.19 12.64
C ILE A 190 -6.87 -7.68 12.69
N ILE A 191 -5.87 -8.51 12.43
CA ILE A 191 -6.05 -9.94 12.21
C ILE A 191 -6.56 -10.66 13.49
N ASP A 192 -6.29 -10.10 14.68
CA ASP A 192 -6.58 -10.76 15.96
C ASP A 192 -7.40 -9.91 16.96
N LYS A 193 -8.04 -8.82 16.52
CA LYS A 193 -8.81 -7.96 17.43
C LYS A 193 -10.09 -7.44 16.83
N ASP A 194 -11.11 -7.42 17.67
CA ASP A 194 -12.28 -6.59 17.47
C ASP A 194 -11.92 -5.15 17.86
N CYS A 195 -11.87 -4.26 16.87
CA CYS A 195 -11.36 -2.90 17.05
C CYS A 195 -12.25 -2.05 17.96
N GLU A 196 -13.54 -2.39 18.05
CA GLU A 196 -14.54 -1.61 18.80
C GLU A 196 -14.96 -2.30 20.10
N GLY A 197 -14.53 -3.56 20.27
CA GLY A 197 -14.96 -4.47 21.34
C GLY A 197 -16.36 -5.02 21.12
N GLN A 198 -16.63 -6.21 21.66
CA GLN A 198 -17.88 -6.96 21.43
C GLN A 198 -19.15 -6.13 21.67
N ALA A 199 -19.12 -5.21 22.65
CA ALA A 199 -20.28 -4.39 23.01
C ALA A 199 -20.66 -3.34 21.94
N LYS A 200 -19.71 -2.90 21.10
CA LYS A 200 -19.90 -1.85 20.08
C LYS A 200 -19.73 -2.35 18.65
N ARG A 201 -19.43 -3.64 18.49
CA ARG A 201 -19.10 -4.25 17.22
C ARG A 201 -20.10 -3.92 16.11
N HIS A 202 -19.58 -3.29 15.07
CA HIS A 202 -20.27 -3.13 13.80
C HIS A 202 -20.21 -4.43 12.96
N PRO A 203 -21.31 -4.86 12.30
CA PRO A 203 -21.35 -6.10 11.53
C PRO A 203 -20.26 -6.19 10.46
N GLU A 204 -19.93 -5.05 9.86
CA GLU A 204 -18.93 -4.94 8.82
C GLU A 204 -17.48 -5.03 9.34
N TYR A 205 -17.25 -5.13 10.65
CA TYR A 205 -15.91 -5.21 11.23
C TYR A 205 -15.59 -6.54 11.89
N GLY A 206 -14.32 -6.89 11.79
CA GLY A 206 -13.72 -8.03 12.46
C GLY A 206 -13.71 -9.29 11.59
N ARG A 207 -13.04 -10.30 12.12
CA ARG A 207 -12.62 -11.47 11.35
C ARG A 207 -13.70 -12.52 11.11
N TYR A 208 -14.80 -12.46 11.83
CA TYR A 208 -15.89 -13.42 11.67
C TYR A 208 -17.23 -12.75 11.55
N ILE A 209 -18.18 -13.38 10.87
CA ILE A 209 -19.60 -13.04 10.96
C ILE A 209 -20.31 -14.10 11.80
N GLU A 210 -21.44 -13.73 12.38
CA GLU A 210 -22.29 -14.63 13.14
C GLU A 210 -23.53 -14.94 12.31
N ILE A 211 -23.90 -16.23 12.22
CA ILE A 211 -24.99 -16.69 11.36
C ILE A 211 -25.91 -17.65 12.10
N LYS A 212 -27.19 -17.68 11.70
CA LYS A 212 -28.20 -18.62 12.20
C LYS A 212 -29.12 -19.07 11.07
N ALA A 213 -29.67 -20.27 11.23
CA ALA A 213 -30.66 -20.83 10.33
C ALA A 213 -31.91 -21.25 11.11
N ARG A 214 -33.08 -21.14 10.48
CA ARG A 214 -34.36 -21.52 11.07
C ARG A 214 -35.03 -22.64 10.28
N VAL A 215 -35.45 -23.67 10.99
CA VAL A 215 -36.25 -24.77 10.42
C VAL A 215 -37.67 -24.69 10.94
N THR A 216 -38.63 -24.85 10.02
CA THR A 216 -40.05 -24.88 10.36
C THR A 216 -40.73 -26.12 9.81
N LEU A 217 -41.81 -26.54 10.45
CA LEU A 217 -42.74 -27.56 10.00
C LEU A 217 -44.12 -26.92 9.97
N ASP A 218 -44.74 -26.87 8.80
CA ASP A 218 -46.05 -26.22 8.60
C ASP A 218 -46.08 -24.76 9.12
N GLY A 219 -44.97 -24.03 8.93
CA GLY A 219 -44.78 -22.65 9.37
C GLY A 219 -44.50 -22.49 10.87
N LYS A 220 -44.49 -23.57 11.66
CA LYS A 220 -44.16 -23.55 13.09
C LYS A 220 -42.70 -23.91 13.33
N PRO A 221 -42.02 -23.34 14.34
CA PRO A 221 -40.69 -23.77 14.77
C PRO A 221 -40.57 -25.29 14.91
N LYS A 222 -39.46 -25.85 14.41
CA LYS A 222 -39.16 -27.28 14.54
C LYS A 222 -37.77 -27.48 15.14
N SER A 223 -37.72 -28.11 16.31
CA SER A 223 -36.50 -28.45 17.04
C SER A 223 -35.93 -29.81 16.65
N GLY A 224 -34.64 -30.02 16.91
CA GLY A 224 -33.96 -31.30 16.73
C GLY A 224 -33.54 -31.59 15.29
N GLU A 225 -33.78 -30.66 14.36
CA GLU A 225 -33.41 -30.80 12.95
C GLU A 225 -31.99 -30.32 12.72
N SER A 226 -31.24 -31.05 11.92
CA SER A 226 -29.87 -30.71 11.53
C SER A 226 -29.86 -29.73 10.35
N VAL A 227 -29.02 -28.71 10.46
CA VAL A 227 -28.69 -27.77 9.38
C VAL A 227 -27.20 -27.87 9.11
N VAL A 228 -26.83 -28.02 7.84
CA VAL A 228 -25.43 -28.05 7.39
C VAL A 228 -25.07 -26.68 6.82
N PHE A 229 -24.16 -25.98 7.47
CA PHE A 229 -23.53 -24.77 6.97
C PHE A 229 -22.32 -25.13 6.13
N SER A 230 -22.16 -24.44 5.02
CA SER A 230 -21.04 -24.60 4.09
C SER A 230 -20.67 -23.26 3.48
N TYR A 231 -19.47 -23.17 2.90
CA TYR A 231 -19.10 -22.02 2.08
C TYR A 231 -18.36 -22.46 0.82
N THR A 232 -18.43 -21.62 -0.20
CA THR A 232 -17.46 -21.61 -1.28
C THR A 232 -16.67 -20.32 -1.20
N PHE A 233 -15.38 -20.36 -1.53
CA PHE A 233 -14.54 -19.18 -1.50
C PHE A 233 -13.71 -19.07 -2.77
N LYS A 234 -13.33 -17.83 -3.10
CA LYS A 234 -12.38 -17.52 -4.15
C LYS A 234 -11.29 -16.65 -3.57
N ARG A 235 -10.03 -17.09 -3.68
CA ARG A 235 -8.88 -16.28 -3.27
C ARG A 235 -8.81 -15.01 -4.11
N GLY A 236 -8.49 -13.89 -3.46
CA GLY A 236 -8.14 -12.65 -4.12
C GLY A 236 -6.84 -12.83 -4.93
N ASP A 237 -6.68 -12.00 -5.96
CA ASP A 237 -5.47 -12.05 -6.78
C ASP A 237 -4.21 -11.90 -5.93
N TYR A 238 -3.14 -12.63 -6.29
CA TYR A 238 -1.85 -12.57 -5.60
C TYR A 238 -1.88 -12.98 -4.11
N CYS A 239 -2.94 -13.65 -3.66
CA CYS A 239 -2.96 -14.28 -2.33
C CYS A 239 -1.86 -15.34 -2.24
N PRO A 240 -1.02 -15.34 -1.18
CA PRO A 240 -0.04 -16.39 -0.99
C PRO A 240 -0.75 -17.73 -0.70
N THR A 241 -0.17 -18.83 -1.17
CA THR A 241 -0.74 -20.19 -1.02
C THR A 241 -0.88 -20.64 0.44
N LEU A 242 -0.10 -20.08 1.36
CA LEU A 242 0.00 -20.53 2.75
C LEU A 242 -0.32 -19.43 3.76
N LEU A 243 -1.57 -19.00 3.88
CA LEU A 243 -1.97 -18.06 4.94
C LEU A 243 -1.79 -18.63 6.38
N GLY A 244 -1.37 -19.88 6.54
CA GLY A 244 -1.12 -20.49 7.85
C GLY A 244 -2.41 -20.59 8.66
N THR A 245 -2.41 -20.07 9.89
CA THR A 245 -3.59 -19.99 10.77
C THR A 245 -4.60 -18.92 10.33
N ASP A 246 -4.28 -18.13 9.31
CA ASP A 246 -5.08 -16.98 8.91
C ASP A 246 -6.18 -17.28 7.88
N THR A 247 -6.56 -18.54 7.76
CA THR A 247 -7.56 -19.06 6.83
C THR A 247 -8.97 -18.99 7.39
N GLU A 248 -9.93 -19.05 6.46
CA GLU A 248 -11.36 -19.14 6.72
C GLU A 248 -11.77 -20.47 7.40
N GLY A 249 -12.93 -20.48 8.04
CA GLY A 249 -13.51 -21.69 8.63
C GLY A 249 -14.64 -21.43 9.62
N PHE A 250 -15.42 -22.46 9.93
CA PHE A 250 -16.45 -22.37 10.96
C PHE A 250 -15.87 -22.54 12.36
N GLU A 251 -16.42 -21.81 13.34
CA GLU A 251 -16.07 -21.80 14.77
C GLU A 251 -14.67 -21.29 15.14
N SER A 252 -13.70 -21.39 14.24
CA SER A 252 -12.34 -20.85 14.41
C SER A 252 -11.69 -20.49 13.07
N ALA A 253 -10.66 -19.65 13.09
CA ALA A 253 -9.77 -19.47 11.94
C ALA A 253 -9.12 -20.83 11.58
N GLY A 254 -9.15 -21.19 10.29
CA GLY A 254 -8.75 -22.52 9.80
C GLY A 254 -9.63 -23.68 10.27
N GLY A 255 -10.84 -23.38 10.77
CA GLY A 255 -11.84 -24.37 11.13
C GLY A 255 -12.37 -25.18 9.92
N PRO A 256 -13.29 -26.12 10.15
CA PRO A 256 -13.81 -26.97 9.08
C PRO A 256 -14.57 -26.16 8.02
N SER A 257 -14.59 -26.68 6.79
CA SER A 257 -15.35 -26.12 5.66
C SER A 257 -16.86 -26.38 5.72
N LEU A 258 -17.27 -27.28 6.62
CA LEU A 258 -18.65 -27.64 6.91
C LEU A 258 -18.88 -27.59 8.41
N HIS A 259 -20.05 -27.11 8.81
CA HIS A 259 -20.49 -27.14 10.20
C HIS A 259 -21.93 -27.65 10.28
N ILE A 260 -22.21 -28.54 11.23
CA ILE A 260 -23.56 -29.08 11.42
C ILE A 260 -24.06 -28.59 12.77
N ALA A 261 -25.19 -27.89 12.78
CA ALA A 261 -25.86 -27.48 14.00
C ALA A 261 -27.27 -28.04 14.05
N THR A 262 -27.77 -28.27 15.27
CA THR A 262 -29.13 -28.77 15.50
C THR A 262 -30.01 -27.64 16.05
N THR A 263 -31.23 -27.54 15.54
CA THR A 263 -32.20 -26.52 15.95
C THR A 263 -32.73 -26.72 17.37
N GLY A 264 -32.88 -25.61 18.10
CA GLY A 264 -33.49 -25.56 19.44
C GLY A 264 -35.02 -25.51 19.41
N PRO A 265 -35.66 -25.34 20.58
CA PRO A 265 -37.12 -25.29 20.73
C PRO A 265 -37.82 -24.19 19.90
N ASP A 266 -37.12 -23.09 19.62
CA ASP A 266 -37.57 -21.95 18.81
C ASP A 266 -37.34 -22.16 17.29
N GLY A 267 -36.84 -23.33 16.91
CA GLY A 267 -36.55 -23.72 15.53
C GLY A 267 -35.28 -23.10 14.96
N TRP A 268 -34.53 -22.34 15.76
CA TRP A 268 -33.26 -21.73 15.36
C TRP A 268 -32.08 -22.63 15.71
N THR A 269 -31.05 -22.62 14.88
CA THR A 269 -29.74 -23.13 15.28
C THR A 269 -29.12 -22.22 16.35
N PRO A 270 -28.17 -22.74 17.16
CA PRO A 270 -27.21 -21.89 17.85
C PRO A 270 -26.54 -20.90 16.88
N THR A 271 -26.02 -19.79 17.42
CA THR A 271 -25.18 -18.87 16.65
C THR A 271 -23.91 -19.58 16.25
N VAL A 272 -23.66 -19.66 14.95
CA VAL A 272 -22.45 -20.23 14.35
C VAL A 272 -21.54 -19.08 13.95
N LYS A 273 -20.24 -19.20 14.24
CA LYS A 273 -19.24 -18.21 13.79
C LYS A 273 -18.61 -18.67 12.50
N PHE A 274 -18.58 -17.81 11.49
CA PHE A 274 -17.79 -18.04 10.29
C PHE A 274 -16.63 -17.04 10.23
N TYR A 275 -15.40 -17.55 10.37
CA TYR A 275 -14.19 -16.75 10.23
C TYR A 275 -13.84 -16.62 8.75
N LEU A 276 -13.65 -15.38 8.30
CA LEU A 276 -13.10 -15.07 6.99
C LEU A 276 -11.56 -15.14 7.05
N SER A 277 -10.93 -15.32 5.89
CA SER A 277 -9.49 -15.22 5.77
C SER A 277 -8.99 -13.80 6.08
N ALA A 278 -7.71 -13.66 6.44
CA ALA A 278 -7.13 -12.34 6.65
C ALA A 278 -6.90 -11.57 5.35
N TYR A 279 -6.84 -12.22 4.19
CA TYR A 279 -6.33 -11.59 2.96
C TYR A 279 -7.40 -10.74 2.27
N ALA A 280 -7.14 -9.43 2.12
CA ALA A 280 -8.07 -8.53 1.44
C ALA A 280 -8.22 -8.88 -0.05
N GLY A 281 -9.46 -8.92 -0.52
CA GLY A 281 -9.84 -9.40 -1.85
C GLY A 281 -10.42 -10.80 -1.87
N ASP A 282 -10.21 -11.62 -0.82
CA ASP A 282 -10.86 -12.93 -0.71
C ASP A 282 -12.38 -12.78 -0.67
N TYR A 283 -13.06 -13.70 -1.33
CA TYR A 283 -14.49 -13.70 -1.57
C TYR A 283 -15.14 -14.97 -1.00
N PHE A 284 -16.33 -14.83 -0.41
CA PHE A 284 -17.04 -15.92 0.26
C PHE A 284 -18.54 -15.93 -0.06
N ASP A 285 -19.04 -17.12 -0.36
CA ASP A 285 -20.47 -17.43 -0.47
C ASP A 285 -20.82 -18.43 0.61
N LEU A 286 -21.69 -18.04 1.53
CA LEU A 286 -22.17 -18.94 2.57
C LEU A 286 -23.52 -19.54 2.19
N SER A 287 -23.70 -20.78 2.59
CA SER A 287 -24.92 -21.54 2.39
C SER A 287 -25.32 -22.30 3.64
N ALA A 288 -26.62 -22.53 3.81
CA ALA A 288 -27.17 -23.45 4.80
C ALA A 288 -28.10 -24.44 4.10
N LYS A 289 -27.95 -25.74 4.40
CA LYS A 289 -28.77 -26.83 3.86
C LYS A 289 -29.61 -27.46 4.97
N GLY A 290 -30.92 -27.47 4.76
CA GLY A 290 -31.88 -28.01 5.72
C GLY A 290 -32.16 -29.50 5.58
N PRO A 291 -33.00 -30.05 6.48
CA PRO A 291 -33.44 -31.46 6.44
C PRO A 291 -34.28 -31.77 5.19
N ASP A 292 -34.96 -30.79 4.60
CA ASP A 292 -35.64 -30.93 3.32
C ASP A 292 -34.68 -31.16 2.14
N GLY A 293 -33.39 -30.86 2.33
CA GLY A 293 -32.37 -30.89 1.30
C GLY A 293 -32.27 -29.59 0.51
N LYS A 294 -33.09 -28.58 0.81
CA LYS A 294 -32.99 -27.26 0.21
C LYS A 294 -31.83 -26.49 0.81
N GLU A 295 -31.25 -25.65 -0.02
CA GLU A 295 -30.13 -24.78 0.32
C GLU A 295 -30.59 -23.32 0.24
N LEU A 296 -30.34 -22.55 1.30
CA LEU A 296 -30.45 -21.10 1.28
C LEU A 296 -29.05 -20.50 1.29
N LYS A 297 -28.86 -19.44 0.50
CA LYS A 297 -27.60 -18.69 0.47
C LYS A 297 -27.71 -17.43 1.30
N LEU A 298 -26.62 -17.08 1.95
CA LEU A 298 -26.40 -15.73 2.48
C LEU A 298 -25.82 -14.86 1.37
N GLY A 299 -25.79 -13.55 1.60
CA GLY A 299 -25.13 -12.60 0.71
C GLY A 299 -23.66 -12.92 0.48
N HIS A 300 -23.10 -12.30 -0.53
CA HIS A 300 -21.70 -12.47 -0.93
C HIS A 300 -20.82 -11.54 -0.11
N TYR A 301 -19.69 -12.03 0.41
CA TYR A 301 -18.76 -11.22 1.21
C TYR A 301 -17.41 -11.09 0.51
N GLN A 302 -16.78 -9.93 0.67
CA GLN A 302 -15.41 -9.69 0.24
C GLN A 302 -14.62 -9.09 1.40
N VAL A 303 -13.40 -9.57 1.62
CA VAL A 303 -12.52 -9.02 2.66
C VAL A 303 -11.93 -7.70 2.18
N TRP A 304 -12.05 -6.67 3.01
CA TRP A 304 -11.53 -5.32 2.78
C TRP A 304 -10.69 -4.85 3.97
N ARG A 305 -9.90 -3.81 3.76
CA ARG A 305 -9.32 -2.95 4.79
C ARG A 305 -10.07 -1.62 4.81
N LYS A 306 -10.00 -0.89 5.91
CA LYS A 306 -10.55 0.46 6.03
C LYS A 306 -9.73 1.27 7.00
N PHE A 307 -9.28 2.43 6.57
CA PHE A 307 -8.54 3.33 7.44
C PHE A 307 -8.98 4.76 7.22
N TRP A 308 -8.68 5.60 8.20
CA TRP A 308 -9.08 6.99 8.24
C TRP A 308 -7.87 7.90 8.12
N CYS A 309 -8.07 9.08 7.58
CA CYS A 309 -7.03 10.10 7.44
C CYS A 309 -7.54 11.39 8.09
N GLN A 310 -6.91 11.80 9.18
CA GLN A 310 -7.09 13.15 9.73
C GLN A 310 -6.12 14.08 9.03
N PHE A 311 -6.62 15.21 8.51
CA PHE A 311 -5.77 16.23 7.90
C PHE A 311 -5.57 17.40 8.86
N THR A 312 -4.35 17.88 8.98
CA THR A 312 -4.01 19.08 9.74
C THR A 312 -3.37 20.09 8.80
N LEU A 313 -3.98 21.28 8.69
CA LEU A 313 -3.61 22.31 7.71
C LEU A 313 -3.83 23.71 8.28
N LEU A 314 -3.18 24.71 7.68
CA LEU A 314 -3.43 26.11 8.05
C LEU A 314 -4.85 26.52 7.67
N LYS A 315 -5.52 27.28 8.54
CA LYS A 315 -6.89 27.76 8.29
C LYS A 315 -7.01 28.47 6.94
N GLY A 316 -8.08 28.14 6.20
CA GLY A 316 -8.34 28.68 4.87
C GLY A 316 -7.60 27.97 3.74
N HIS A 317 -6.77 26.97 4.05
CA HIS A 317 -6.15 26.11 3.06
C HIS A 317 -7.13 25.06 2.52
N GLN A 318 -7.21 24.91 1.20
CA GLN A 318 -8.09 23.94 0.57
C GLN A 318 -7.36 22.63 0.31
N LEU A 319 -7.86 21.54 0.91
CA LEU A 319 -7.33 20.21 0.68
C LEU A 319 -7.69 19.72 -0.75
N PRO A 320 -6.73 19.18 -1.53
CA PRO A 320 -7.04 18.54 -2.81
C PRO A 320 -7.98 17.33 -2.65
N GLN A 321 -8.78 17.05 -3.68
CA GLN A 321 -9.64 15.86 -3.69
C GLN A 321 -8.78 14.57 -3.69
N LEU A 322 -9.16 13.61 -2.86
CA LEU A 322 -8.43 12.35 -2.66
C LEU A 322 -8.85 11.23 -3.65
N THR A 323 -9.34 11.59 -4.84
CA THR A 323 -9.91 10.61 -5.78
C THR A 323 -8.90 9.57 -6.22
N ALA A 324 -7.67 9.99 -6.55
CA ALA A 324 -6.62 9.09 -6.98
C ALA A 324 -6.08 8.22 -5.84
N VAL A 325 -5.91 8.80 -4.64
CA VAL A 325 -5.57 8.02 -3.43
C VAL A 325 -6.59 6.92 -3.19
N LYS A 326 -7.88 7.25 -3.20
CA LYS A 326 -8.97 6.27 -3.03
C LYS A 326 -8.92 5.18 -4.10
N ALA A 327 -8.77 5.55 -5.36
CA ALA A 327 -8.71 4.61 -6.47
C ALA A 327 -7.50 3.65 -6.38
N ALA A 328 -6.33 4.14 -5.95
CA ALA A 328 -5.14 3.33 -5.78
C ALA A 328 -5.31 2.30 -4.65
N PHE A 329 -5.90 2.70 -3.53
CA PHE A 329 -6.16 1.80 -2.39
C PHE A 329 -7.34 0.83 -2.64
N ASP A 330 -8.36 1.23 -3.41
CA ASP A 330 -9.46 0.35 -3.81
C ASP A 330 -8.94 -0.86 -4.62
N LYS A 331 -7.90 -0.69 -5.45
CA LYS A 331 -7.24 -1.80 -6.19
C LYS A 331 -6.58 -2.84 -5.29
N VAL A 332 -6.27 -2.47 -4.05
CA VAL A 332 -5.73 -3.37 -3.02
C VAL A 332 -6.74 -3.67 -1.93
N PHE A 333 -8.04 -3.49 -2.22
CA PHE A 333 -9.16 -3.77 -1.33
C PHE A 333 -9.06 -3.03 0.01
N ALA A 334 -8.57 -1.79 -0.02
CA ALA A 334 -8.46 -0.92 1.13
C ALA A 334 -9.25 0.37 0.94
N GLU A 335 -10.14 0.68 1.88
CA GLU A 335 -11.02 1.83 1.81
C GLU A 335 -10.46 3.00 2.61
N VAL A 336 -10.19 4.11 1.93
CA VAL A 336 -9.71 5.35 2.53
C VAL A 336 -10.88 6.25 2.89
N LYS A 337 -11.03 6.58 4.17
CA LYS A 337 -11.99 7.56 4.67
C LYS A 337 -11.28 8.82 5.13
N GLN A 338 -11.80 9.97 4.76
CA GLN A 338 -11.42 11.21 5.41
C GLN A 338 -12.10 11.27 6.78
N ALA A 339 -11.33 11.58 7.82
CA ALA A 339 -11.82 11.89 9.14
C ALA A 339 -12.12 13.41 9.25
N ASN A 340 -11.89 13.98 10.43
CA ASN A 340 -11.90 15.42 10.63
C ASN A 340 -10.71 16.11 9.94
N ILE A 341 -10.91 17.39 9.63
CA ILE A 341 -9.84 18.33 9.28
C ILE A 341 -9.61 19.22 10.51
N VAL A 342 -8.36 19.31 10.95
CA VAL A 342 -7.91 20.25 11.98
C VAL A 342 -7.34 21.47 11.27
N GLU A 343 -8.03 22.59 11.39
CA GLU A 343 -7.56 23.88 10.90
C GLU A 343 -6.75 24.59 11.98
N LEU A 344 -5.53 25.02 11.63
CA LEU A 344 -4.60 25.69 12.53
C LEU A 344 -4.66 27.20 12.32
N GLU A 345 -4.73 27.95 13.42
CA GLU A 345 -4.53 29.41 13.39
C GLU A 345 -3.04 29.72 13.59
N GLU A 346 -2.53 30.78 12.95
CA GLU A 346 -1.11 31.18 13.07
C GLU A 346 -0.68 31.41 14.53
N LYS A 347 -1.58 31.94 15.36
CA LYS A 347 -1.32 32.23 16.78
C LYS A 347 -1.08 30.98 17.65
N ASP A 348 -1.57 29.82 17.20
CA ASP A 348 -1.50 28.57 17.97
C ASP A 348 -0.26 27.75 17.59
N LEU A 349 0.53 28.23 16.62
CA LEU A 349 1.69 27.53 16.08
C LEU A 349 3.02 28.05 16.65
N PRO A 350 4.03 27.17 16.80
CA PRO A 350 5.38 27.59 17.16
C PRO A 350 5.94 28.64 16.19
N VAL A 351 6.80 29.52 16.68
CA VAL A 351 7.56 30.46 15.85
C VAL A 351 8.25 29.71 14.71
N GLY A 352 8.25 30.31 13.51
CA GLY A 352 8.84 29.68 12.33
C GLY A 352 7.97 28.60 11.68
N SER A 353 6.69 28.48 12.07
CA SER A 353 5.73 27.61 11.38
C SER A 353 5.01 28.29 10.22
N VAL A 354 4.83 29.61 10.26
CA VAL A 354 4.06 30.34 9.25
C VAL A 354 4.88 31.47 8.65
N TYR A 355 4.95 31.48 7.32
CA TYR A 355 5.66 32.51 6.56
C TYR A 355 4.77 33.08 5.47
N PRO A 356 4.98 34.35 5.05
CA PRO A 356 4.43 34.80 3.78
C PRO A 356 5.06 33.97 2.64
N ALA A 357 4.25 33.59 1.65
CA ALA A 357 4.65 32.67 0.60
C ALA A 357 5.93 33.10 -0.12
N TRP A 358 6.10 34.38 -0.40
CA TRP A 358 7.30 34.90 -1.06
C TRP A 358 8.62 34.60 -0.35
N MET A 359 8.64 34.30 0.95
CA MET A 359 9.87 33.96 1.68
C MET A 359 10.36 32.54 1.41
N VAL A 360 9.44 31.60 1.11
CA VAL A 360 9.71 30.16 1.08
C VAL A 360 9.36 29.50 -0.23
N VAL A 361 8.59 30.16 -1.11
CA VAL A 361 8.23 29.62 -2.42
C VAL A 361 9.38 29.82 -3.43
N PRO A 362 9.94 28.75 -4.03
CA PRO A 362 11.01 28.84 -5.04
C PRO A 362 10.64 29.66 -6.27
N HIS A 363 11.68 30.16 -6.96
CA HIS A 363 11.58 30.88 -8.22
C HIS A 363 10.79 30.11 -9.31
N GLU A 364 10.78 28.78 -9.27
CA GLU A 364 10.01 27.94 -10.21
C GLU A 364 8.52 28.30 -10.24
N TYR A 365 7.94 28.76 -9.11
CA TYR A 365 6.56 29.25 -9.05
C TYR A 365 6.35 30.59 -9.76
N ALA A 366 7.39 31.45 -9.80
CA ALA A 366 7.32 32.75 -10.46
C ALA A 366 7.23 32.62 -11.99
N ASN A 367 7.79 31.53 -12.56
CA ASN A 367 7.75 31.25 -13.99
C ASN A 367 6.35 30.86 -14.51
N ALA A 368 5.44 30.44 -13.63
CA ALA A 368 4.04 30.18 -13.97
C ALA A 368 3.16 31.45 -14.02
N GLY A 369 3.78 32.65 -14.00
CA GLY A 369 3.07 33.94 -14.01
C GLY A 369 2.36 34.28 -12.69
N LYS A 370 2.54 33.46 -11.64
CA LYS A 370 2.01 33.71 -10.30
C LYS A 370 3.15 34.21 -9.41
N SER A 371 3.12 35.48 -9.01
CA SER A 371 4.00 35.95 -7.94
C SER A 371 3.54 35.30 -6.63
N ALA A 372 4.44 34.59 -5.94
CA ALA A 372 4.21 34.24 -4.54
C ALA A 372 3.90 35.52 -3.77
N GLY A 373 2.69 35.61 -3.21
CA GLY A 373 2.17 36.83 -2.62
C GLY A 373 2.49 36.90 -1.12
N SER A 374 1.74 37.74 -0.43
CA SER A 374 1.79 37.90 1.03
C SER A 374 0.95 36.87 1.77
N GLU A 375 0.32 35.92 1.08
CA GLU A 375 -0.46 34.86 1.70
C GLU A 375 0.40 34.07 2.68
N LYS A 376 -0.19 33.78 3.85
CA LYS A 376 0.45 33.02 4.90
C LYS A 376 0.39 31.54 4.56
N ILE A 377 1.51 30.86 4.71
CA ILE A 377 1.62 29.43 4.42
C ILE A 377 2.32 28.70 5.55
N LEU A 378 1.87 27.47 5.79
CA LEU A 378 2.46 26.58 6.78
C LEU A 378 3.72 25.95 6.21
N VAL A 379 4.82 26.11 6.94
CA VAL A 379 6.07 25.40 6.79
C VAL A 379 6.14 24.36 7.89
N VAL A 380 6.37 23.12 7.50
CA VAL A 380 6.46 21.99 8.43
C VAL A 380 7.87 21.43 8.40
N GLY A 381 8.26 20.72 9.46
CA GLY A 381 9.57 20.08 9.54
C GLY A 381 9.92 19.71 10.98
N PRO A 382 11.16 19.27 11.23
CA PRO A 382 11.57 18.83 12.56
C PRO A 382 11.35 19.86 13.67
N HIS A 383 11.43 21.15 13.36
CA HIS A 383 11.27 22.25 14.34
C HIS A 383 9.86 22.36 14.93
N ASN A 384 8.82 21.90 14.22
CA ASN A 384 7.43 21.98 14.68
C ASN A 384 6.64 20.67 14.59
N GLN A 385 7.21 19.59 14.05
CA GLN A 385 6.49 18.34 13.82
C GLN A 385 5.87 17.75 15.10
N GLN A 386 6.56 17.79 16.25
CA GLN A 386 6.02 17.23 17.50
C GLN A 386 4.77 17.99 17.98
N HIS A 387 4.79 19.32 17.84
CA HIS A 387 3.61 20.14 18.13
C HIS A 387 2.47 19.78 17.17
N LEU A 388 2.76 19.64 15.87
CA LEU A 388 1.77 19.25 14.88
C LEU A 388 1.22 17.83 15.13
N PHE A 389 2.05 16.87 15.55
CA PHE A 389 1.63 15.50 15.87
C PHE A 389 0.61 15.46 17.01
N SER A 390 0.72 16.38 17.97
CA SER A 390 -0.21 16.46 19.10
C SER A 390 -1.67 16.72 18.72
N TYR A 391 -1.93 17.23 17.50
CA TYR A 391 -3.29 17.43 17.00
C TYR A 391 -3.96 16.13 16.51
N LEU A 392 -3.26 15.00 16.45
CA LEU A 392 -3.89 13.71 16.15
C LEU A 392 -4.89 13.38 17.26
N THR A 393 -6.18 13.43 16.94
CA THR A 393 -7.21 12.95 17.86
C THR A 393 -7.33 11.45 17.69
N GLN A 394 -7.33 10.66 18.76
CA GLN A 394 -7.67 9.24 18.69
C GLN A 394 -9.19 9.04 18.85
N GLU A 395 -9.79 8.20 18.01
CA GLU A 395 -11.26 7.97 18.02
C GLU A 395 -11.51 6.47 18.02
N ALA A 396 -12.36 6.00 18.94
CA ALA A 396 -12.58 4.57 19.16
C ALA A 396 -13.28 3.88 17.97
N ASP A 397 -14.13 4.60 17.24
CA ASP A 397 -14.82 4.17 16.02
C ASP A 397 -13.95 4.31 14.75
N ARG A 398 -12.69 4.79 14.90
CA ARG A 398 -11.71 4.96 13.81
C ARG A 398 -10.35 4.39 14.21
N PRO A 399 -10.28 3.08 14.45
CA PRO A 399 -9.14 2.40 15.09
C PRO A 399 -7.84 2.45 14.29
N VAL A 400 -7.91 2.64 12.97
CA VAL A 400 -6.74 2.76 12.09
C VAL A 400 -6.76 4.13 11.44
N LYS A 401 -5.95 5.06 11.97
CA LYS A 401 -5.98 6.44 11.52
C LYS A 401 -4.57 6.97 11.27
N LEU A 402 -4.39 7.52 10.08
CA LEU A 402 -3.20 8.27 9.69
C LEU A 402 -3.41 9.76 9.95
N HIS A 403 -2.34 10.43 10.34
CA HIS A 403 -2.30 11.87 10.52
C HIS A 403 -1.52 12.50 9.36
N VAL A 404 -2.21 13.21 8.48
CA VAL A 404 -1.61 13.89 7.33
C VAL A 404 -1.50 15.38 7.62
N ILE A 405 -0.28 15.88 7.73
CA ILE A 405 0.03 17.27 7.99
C ILE A 405 0.43 17.93 6.68
N VAL A 406 -0.38 18.89 6.22
CA VAL A 406 -0.23 19.51 4.91
C VAL A 406 0.44 20.87 5.05
N GLY A 407 1.72 20.92 4.69
CA GLY A 407 2.48 22.17 4.56
C GLY A 407 2.64 22.56 3.10
N ARG A 408 2.92 23.84 2.83
CA ARG A 408 3.37 24.26 1.48
C ARG A 408 4.86 23.98 1.26
N HIS A 409 5.62 23.83 2.34
CA HIS A 409 7.03 23.44 2.34
C HIS A 409 7.37 22.56 3.53
N ILE A 410 8.32 21.65 3.31
CA ILE A 410 9.00 20.88 4.35
C ILE A 410 10.42 21.44 4.46
N LEU A 411 10.72 22.16 5.53
CA LEU A 411 12.03 22.77 5.74
C LEU A 411 12.71 22.23 6.99
N HIS A 412 14.01 21.99 6.87
CA HIS A 412 14.87 21.54 7.96
C HIS A 412 15.76 22.69 8.41
N PRO A 413 15.91 22.94 9.72
CA PRO A 413 16.95 23.84 10.19
C PRO A 413 18.32 23.24 9.86
N ASN A 414 19.23 24.03 9.32
CA ASN A 414 20.61 23.56 9.15
C ASN A 414 21.26 23.39 10.52
N THR A 415 21.63 22.15 10.84
CA THR A 415 22.36 21.81 12.07
C THR A 415 23.86 21.74 11.86
N ASP A 416 24.32 21.70 10.60
CA ASP A 416 25.74 21.63 10.29
C ASP A 416 26.42 22.98 10.53
N PRO A 417 27.74 22.98 10.83
CA PRO A 417 28.51 24.21 10.93
C PRO A 417 28.40 25.00 9.62
N VAL A 418 27.73 26.15 9.66
CA VAL A 418 27.72 27.07 8.52
C VAL A 418 29.07 27.77 8.48
N GLU A 419 29.77 27.78 7.36
CA GLU A 419 31.02 28.53 7.27
C GLU A 419 30.77 30.04 7.36
N ALA A 420 31.68 30.75 8.03
CA ALA A 420 31.67 32.20 8.04
C ALA A 420 32.16 32.73 6.69
N GLU A 421 31.29 33.43 5.97
CA GLU A 421 31.57 34.03 4.67
C GLU A 421 32.19 35.42 4.87
N LYS A 422 33.21 35.73 4.06
CA LYS A 422 33.87 37.05 4.07
C LYS A 422 33.59 37.81 2.79
N PHE A 423 33.13 39.04 2.95
CA PHE A 423 32.79 39.95 1.86
C PHE A 423 33.56 41.26 2.01
N VAL A 424 33.91 41.88 0.89
CA VAL A 424 34.59 43.19 0.88
C VAL A 424 33.72 44.20 0.15
N LEU A 425 33.11 45.10 0.90
CA LEU A 425 32.24 46.14 0.40
C LEU A 425 33.08 47.33 -0.06
N LYS A 426 33.02 47.67 -1.36
CA LYS A 426 33.82 48.74 -1.99
C LYS A 426 33.00 49.92 -2.51
N ALA A 427 31.68 49.86 -2.39
CA ALA A 427 30.74 50.91 -2.77
C ALA A 427 29.37 50.60 -2.17
N ASN A 428 28.62 51.65 -1.79
CA ASN A 428 27.28 51.61 -1.18
C ASN A 428 27.28 50.95 0.23
N PRO A 429 26.78 51.61 1.30
CA PRO A 429 26.67 51.00 2.64
C PRO A 429 25.70 49.81 2.70
N SER A 430 25.16 49.44 1.55
CA SER A 430 24.05 48.54 1.39
C SER A 430 24.33 47.66 0.16
N HIS A 431 24.83 46.45 0.41
CA HIS A 431 25.24 45.50 -0.64
C HIS A 431 24.29 44.31 -0.66
N VAL A 432 23.81 43.96 -1.85
CA VAL A 432 22.98 42.76 -2.06
C VAL A 432 23.91 41.59 -2.26
N LEU A 433 23.89 40.65 -1.33
CA LEU A 433 24.56 39.37 -1.43
C LEU A 433 23.57 38.31 -1.89
N PHE A 434 24.10 37.26 -2.49
CA PHE A 434 23.32 36.18 -3.07
C PHE A 434 23.73 34.85 -2.47
N LEU A 435 22.74 34.03 -2.13
CA LEU A 435 22.95 32.66 -1.71
C LEU A 435 23.26 31.79 -2.94
N ASN A 436 24.47 31.26 -3.03
CA ASN A 436 24.89 30.36 -4.12
C ASN A 436 24.40 28.91 -3.92
N ASP A 437 23.29 28.72 -3.22
CA ASP A 437 22.74 27.42 -2.87
C ASP A 437 21.22 27.44 -3.12
N GLU A 438 20.78 26.67 -4.12
CA GLU A 438 19.40 26.68 -4.63
C GLU A 438 18.38 26.10 -3.62
N TYR A 439 18.84 25.27 -2.68
CA TYR A 439 18.01 24.65 -1.65
C TYR A 439 18.05 25.37 -0.32
N ALA A 440 18.94 26.36 -0.15
CA ALA A 440 19.05 27.14 1.07
C ALA A 440 18.01 28.27 1.14
N TYR A 441 17.46 28.46 2.34
CA TYR A 441 16.55 29.53 2.69
C TYR A 441 17.12 30.32 3.86
N LEU A 442 17.23 31.64 3.70
CA LEU A 442 17.34 32.55 4.83
C LEU A 442 15.93 32.96 5.27
N LEU A 443 15.58 32.74 6.52
CA LEU A 443 14.24 33.03 7.03
C LEU A 443 14.34 33.99 8.22
N LYS A 444 13.42 34.95 8.28
CA LYS A 444 13.30 35.90 9.39
C LYS A 444 11.83 36.00 9.81
N PRO A 445 11.42 35.48 10.99
CA PRO A 445 12.25 34.75 11.95
C PRO A 445 12.80 33.42 11.38
N THR A 446 13.86 32.87 11.96
CA THR A 446 14.34 31.53 11.59
C THR A 446 13.32 30.45 11.98
N LEU A 447 13.49 29.22 11.49
CA LEU A 447 12.56 28.12 11.79
C LEU A 447 12.45 27.84 13.31
N THR A 448 13.54 28.03 14.05
CA THR A 448 13.59 27.78 15.50
C THR A 448 13.31 29.04 16.33
N GLY A 449 13.13 30.19 15.69
CA GLY A 449 13.01 31.50 16.35
C GLY A 449 14.34 32.08 16.87
N GLU A 450 15.46 31.37 16.71
CA GLU A 450 16.80 31.88 17.03
C GLU A 450 17.22 33.01 16.07
N SER A 451 18.25 33.77 16.45
CA SER A 451 18.85 34.80 15.59
C SER A 451 19.36 34.21 14.28
N LEU A 452 19.04 34.89 13.17
CA LEU A 452 19.53 34.55 11.83
C LEU A 452 21.05 34.68 11.74
N VAL A 453 21.64 35.70 12.36
CA VAL A 453 23.09 35.91 12.42
C VAL A 453 23.66 35.09 13.56
N ILE A 454 24.45 34.07 13.22
CA ILE A 454 25.24 33.27 14.17
C ILE A 454 26.48 34.07 14.58
N GLN A 455 27.17 34.60 13.58
CA GLN A 455 28.34 35.46 13.74
C GLN A 455 28.27 36.58 12.71
N GLY A 456 28.45 37.82 13.15
CA GLY A 456 28.45 38.98 12.27
C GLY A 456 29.42 40.03 12.75
N LYS A 457 30.32 40.47 11.88
CA LYS A 457 31.29 41.52 12.19
C LYS A 457 31.61 42.34 10.95
N TRP A 458 31.73 43.65 11.11
CA TRP A 458 32.34 44.53 10.11
C TRP A 458 33.70 45.03 10.59
N GLU A 459 34.63 45.27 9.67
CA GLU A 459 35.99 45.75 9.93
C GLU A 459 36.41 46.78 8.87
N ALA A 460 36.87 47.94 9.30
CA ALA A 460 37.39 48.98 8.43
C ALA A 460 38.33 49.93 9.17
N ASN A 461 39.48 50.27 8.58
CA ASN A 461 40.44 51.25 9.13
C ASN A 461 40.83 50.99 10.61
N GLY A 462 40.97 49.73 11.02
CA GLY A 462 41.29 49.35 12.40
C GLY A 462 40.12 49.42 13.38
N GLN A 463 38.93 49.83 12.94
CA GLN A 463 37.68 49.77 13.70
C GLN A 463 36.90 48.51 13.35
N SER A 464 36.06 48.06 14.27
CA SER A 464 35.14 46.95 14.04
C SER A 464 33.93 47.01 14.94
N GLY A 465 32.84 46.40 14.51
CA GLY A 465 31.62 46.25 15.31
C GLY A 465 30.83 45.01 14.93
N PRO A 466 29.85 44.62 15.76
CA PRO A 466 29.00 43.48 15.49
C PRO A 466 28.02 43.77 14.34
N LEU A 467 27.58 42.71 13.67
CA LEU A 467 26.38 42.70 12.84
C LEU A 467 25.40 41.73 13.47
N THR A 468 24.13 42.11 13.52
CA THR A 468 23.02 41.34 14.09
C THR A 468 21.92 41.14 13.05
N ASP A 469 20.82 40.49 13.42
CA ASP A 469 19.66 40.30 12.56
C ASP A 469 19.11 41.62 12.00
N GLU A 470 19.18 42.72 12.74
CA GLU A 470 18.72 44.05 12.30
C GLU A 470 19.51 44.55 11.09
N ASN A 471 20.76 44.11 10.95
CA ASN A 471 21.62 44.43 9.82
C ASN A 471 21.33 43.57 8.58
N ILE A 472 20.46 42.57 8.67
CA ILE A 472 20.10 41.69 7.55
C ILE A 472 18.66 41.96 7.11
N LEU A 473 18.54 42.46 5.87
CA LEU A 473 17.26 42.76 5.24
C LEU A 473 16.94 41.75 4.14
N ILE A 474 15.77 41.11 4.25
CA ILE A 474 15.24 40.15 3.28
C ILE A 474 13.95 40.74 2.69
N GLU A 475 13.94 41.01 1.39
CA GLU A 475 12.78 41.60 0.69
C GLU A 475 12.24 40.68 -0.40
N GLN A 476 10.93 40.80 -0.66
CA GLN A 476 10.23 40.08 -1.72
C GLN A 476 10.81 40.37 -3.12
N SER A 477 11.26 41.61 -3.35
CA SER A 477 11.79 42.06 -4.65
C SER A 477 13.03 41.26 -5.10
N TRP A 478 13.84 40.75 -4.16
CA TRP A 478 15.07 40.01 -4.43
C TRP A 478 14.91 38.49 -4.42
N ARG A 479 13.76 38.00 -3.92
CA ARG A 479 13.41 36.57 -3.98
C ARG A 479 12.97 36.12 -5.37
N LYS A 480 12.61 37.07 -6.24
CA LYS A 480 12.29 36.84 -7.66
C LYS A 480 13.53 36.59 -8.54
N ARG A 481 14.74 36.63 -7.98
CA ARG A 481 15.99 36.37 -8.72
C ARG A 481 16.62 35.09 -8.19
N THR A 482 17.19 34.31 -9.10
CA THR A 482 18.10 33.22 -8.77
C THR A 482 19.51 33.66 -9.16
N PRO A 483 20.48 33.64 -8.25
CA PRO A 483 20.41 33.25 -6.84
C PRO A 483 19.56 34.20 -5.96
N ARG A 484 19.08 33.70 -4.81
CA ARG A 484 18.21 34.47 -3.88
C ARG A 484 19.03 35.51 -3.11
N GLY A 485 18.59 36.76 -3.17
CA GLY A 485 19.31 37.89 -2.58
C GLY A 485 18.91 38.24 -1.15
N TYR A 486 19.86 38.76 -0.37
CA TYR A 486 19.65 39.46 0.89
C TYR A 486 20.59 40.68 0.96
N LYS A 487 20.25 41.65 1.80
CA LYS A 487 20.99 42.91 1.89
C LYS A 487 21.60 43.08 3.28
N ILE A 488 22.87 43.45 3.32
CA ILE A 488 23.53 43.88 4.55
C ILE A 488 23.35 45.39 4.70
N LEU A 489 22.89 45.82 5.86
CA LEU A 489 22.82 47.20 6.29
C LEU A 489 23.93 47.43 7.30
N LEU A 490 24.97 48.17 6.90
CA LEU A 490 26.01 48.57 7.84
C LEU A 490 25.41 49.47 8.92
N PRO A 491 25.78 49.28 10.20
CA PRO A 491 25.27 50.12 11.27
C PRO A 491 25.89 51.54 11.19
N PRO A 492 25.29 52.56 11.82
CA PRO A 492 25.71 53.97 11.67
C PRO A 492 27.17 54.25 12.06
N GLU A 493 27.74 53.45 12.95
CA GLU A 493 29.15 53.53 13.37
C GLU A 493 30.15 52.97 12.36
N ALA A 494 29.70 52.18 11.37
CA ALA A 494 30.55 51.67 10.32
C ALA A 494 30.79 52.77 9.26
N PRO A 495 32.02 52.93 8.74
CA PRO A 495 32.29 53.94 7.72
C PRO A 495 31.64 53.57 6.38
N ASP A 496 31.33 54.58 5.57
CA ASP A 496 30.81 54.36 4.21
C ASP A 496 31.83 53.62 3.35
N PRO A 497 31.47 52.45 2.79
CA PRO A 497 32.40 51.66 2.00
C PRO A 497 32.71 52.36 0.67
N SER A 498 34.00 52.51 0.38
CA SER A 498 34.51 53.07 -0.87
C SER A 498 35.67 52.24 -1.41
N ARG A 499 36.06 52.45 -2.68
CA ARG A 499 37.21 51.74 -3.26
C ARG A 499 38.51 51.99 -2.49
N ARG A 500 38.65 53.15 -1.85
CA ARG A 500 39.82 53.54 -1.05
C ARG A 500 39.71 53.09 0.41
N HIS A 501 38.49 52.98 0.93
CA HIS A 501 38.20 52.54 2.29
C HIS A 501 37.16 51.42 2.25
N PRO A 502 37.58 50.19 1.89
CA PRO A 502 36.67 49.06 1.86
C PRO A 502 36.27 48.66 3.29
N VAL A 503 35.03 48.17 3.43
CA VAL A 503 34.56 47.54 4.67
C VAL A 503 34.56 46.03 4.46
N THR A 504 35.30 45.30 5.29
CA THR A 504 35.26 43.84 5.32
C THR A 504 34.12 43.40 6.23
N VAL A 505 33.26 42.52 5.73
CA VAL A 505 32.17 41.92 6.50
C VAL A 505 32.44 40.43 6.62
N THR A 506 32.40 39.89 7.83
CA THR A 506 32.38 38.45 8.10
C THR A 506 30.99 38.09 8.63
N LEU A 507 30.29 37.19 7.95
CA LEU A 507 28.93 36.77 8.30
C LEU A 507 28.78 35.25 8.26
N GLN A 508 28.12 34.73 9.27
CA GLN A 508 27.68 33.35 9.37
C GLN A 508 26.18 33.39 9.65
N LEU A 509 25.38 32.90 8.69
CA LEU A 509 23.92 32.99 8.73
C LEU A 509 23.29 31.60 8.89
N ARG A 510 22.28 31.48 9.76
CA ARG A 510 21.45 30.27 9.84
C ARG A 510 20.70 30.07 8.54
N ARG A 511 20.67 28.82 8.08
CA ARG A 511 19.98 28.41 6.85
C ARG A 511 18.92 27.38 7.19
N ALA A 512 17.88 27.34 6.37
CA ALA A 512 16.95 26.24 6.31
C ALA A 512 17.06 25.57 4.93
N TYR A 513 16.74 24.28 4.85
CA TYR A 513 16.90 23.49 3.64
C TYR A 513 15.65 22.69 3.31
N GLN A 514 15.38 22.52 2.03
CA GLN A 514 14.32 21.63 1.54
C GLN A 514 14.96 20.43 0.85
N TYR A 515 14.82 19.25 1.42
CA TYR A 515 15.39 18.02 0.85
C TYR A 515 14.34 17.06 0.27
N GLU A 516 13.08 17.17 0.68
CA GLU A 516 12.06 16.17 0.38
C GLU A 516 10.68 16.77 0.06
N ALA A 517 9.87 15.97 -0.65
CA ALA A 517 8.49 16.29 -0.99
C ALA A 517 7.52 15.89 0.12
N ALA A 518 7.84 14.80 0.82
CA ALA A 518 7.09 14.28 1.95
C ALA A 518 7.98 13.30 2.71
N TYR A 519 7.56 12.95 3.92
CA TYR A 519 8.07 11.78 4.62
C TYR A 519 7.04 11.25 5.61
N CYS A 520 7.17 9.96 5.90
CA CYS A 520 6.32 9.21 6.81
C CYS A 520 7.08 8.79 8.07
N LEU A 521 6.55 9.16 9.23
CA LEU A 521 6.97 8.69 10.56
C LEU A 521 5.82 7.89 11.18
N GLY A 522 5.71 6.63 10.76
CA GLY A 522 4.66 5.72 11.20
C GLY A 522 3.25 6.17 10.79
N THR A 523 2.40 6.52 11.75
CA THR A 523 1.06 7.09 11.51
C THR A 523 1.09 8.53 11.00
N HIS A 524 2.21 9.23 11.15
CA HIS A 524 2.31 10.66 10.82
C HIS A 524 2.97 10.87 9.47
N ILE A 525 2.29 11.59 8.57
CA ILE A 525 2.78 11.95 7.25
C ILE A 525 2.88 13.46 7.19
N LEU A 526 4.08 13.98 6.89
CA LEU A 526 4.26 15.38 6.53
C LEU A 526 4.35 15.44 5.01
N ILE A 527 3.48 16.24 4.39
CA ILE A 527 3.44 16.35 2.93
C ILE A 527 3.54 17.81 2.50
N LYS A 528 4.40 18.06 1.51
CA LYS A 528 4.45 19.31 0.78
C LYS A 528 3.34 19.32 -0.27
N GLU A 529 2.48 20.32 -0.21
CA GLU A 529 1.47 20.55 -1.23
C GLU A 529 2.01 21.50 -2.31
N TYR A 530 1.97 21.03 -3.56
CA TYR A 530 2.47 21.74 -4.72
C TYR A 530 1.34 22.54 -5.37
N VAL A 531 1.29 23.86 -5.11
CA VAL A 531 0.21 24.76 -5.58
C VAL A 531 0.02 24.74 -7.11
N ASP A 532 1.10 24.48 -7.84
CA ASP A 532 1.24 24.55 -9.29
C ASP A 532 1.13 23.20 -9.98
N ARG A 533 1.38 22.10 -9.25
CA ARG A 533 1.18 20.75 -9.75
C ARG A 533 -0.26 20.34 -9.47
N GLN A 534 -0.91 19.82 -10.49
CA GLN A 534 -2.29 19.36 -10.42
C GLN A 534 -2.50 18.44 -9.20
N SER A 535 -3.73 18.38 -8.68
CA SER A 535 -4.12 17.50 -7.55
C SER A 535 -3.58 16.06 -7.65
N GLU A 536 -3.29 15.59 -8.85
CA GLU A 536 -2.62 14.33 -9.17
C GLU A 536 -1.26 14.14 -8.47
N TYR A 537 -0.37 15.15 -8.46
CA TYR A 537 0.94 15.00 -7.84
C TYR A 537 0.85 14.89 -6.31
N PHE A 538 -0.04 15.68 -5.69
CA PHE A 538 -0.36 15.55 -4.28
C PHE A 538 -0.90 14.15 -3.96
N ASN A 539 -1.84 13.64 -4.76
CA ASN A 539 -2.39 12.30 -4.57
C ASN A 539 -1.33 11.21 -4.75
N LEU A 540 -0.42 11.35 -5.72
CA LEU A 540 0.68 10.43 -5.95
C LEU A 540 1.59 10.33 -4.71
N VAL A 541 2.09 11.48 -4.25
CA VAL A 541 2.97 11.57 -3.08
C VAL A 541 2.23 11.06 -1.83
N LEU A 542 0.98 11.47 -1.62
CA LEU A 542 0.21 11.00 -0.48
C LEU A 542 -0.02 9.48 -0.50
N THR A 543 -0.30 8.90 -1.67
CA THR A 543 -0.45 7.45 -1.83
C THR A 543 0.85 6.72 -1.51
N HIS A 544 1.99 7.27 -1.95
CA HIS A 544 3.32 6.75 -1.65
C HIS A 544 3.59 6.74 -0.14
N GLU A 545 3.40 7.87 0.54
CA GLU A 545 3.63 7.97 1.99
C GLU A 545 2.68 7.09 2.81
N MET A 546 1.40 7.01 2.42
CA MET A 546 0.47 6.07 3.06
C MET A 546 0.90 4.61 2.84
N GLY A 547 1.50 4.30 1.70
CA GLY A 547 2.11 3.00 1.43
C GLY A 547 3.26 2.69 2.40
N HIS A 548 4.08 3.68 2.76
CA HIS A 548 5.10 3.53 3.81
C HIS A 548 4.47 3.27 5.18
N SER A 549 3.44 4.03 5.58
CA SER A 549 2.73 3.79 6.85
C SER A 549 2.27 2.35 6.99
N PHE A 550 1.81 1.73 5.90
CA PHE A 550 1.33 0.35 5.90
C PHE A 550 2.36 -0.70 5.46
N GLY A 551 3.65 -0.36 5.46
CA GLY A 551 4.72 -1.32 5.17
C GLY A 551 4.57 -2.00 3.81
N GLN A 552 4.10 -1.27 2.80
CA GLN A 552 3.83 -1.80 1.46
C GLN A 552 5.08 -2.35 0.77
N VAL A 553 6.24 -1.76 1.10
CA VAL A 553 7.56 -2.28 0.73
C VAL A 553 8.34 -2.47 2.03
N PRO A 554 8.11 -3.58 2.76
CA PRO A 554 8.74 -3.79 4.05
C PRO A 554 10.25 -4.02 3.88
N SER A 555 11.04 -3.63 4.88
CA SER A 555 12.43 -4.03 4.99
C SER A 555 12.53 -5.56 5.03
N VAL A 556 13.62 -6.11 4.50
CA VAL A 556 13.82 -7.57 4.43
C VAL A 556 13.67 -8.18 5.83
N GLY A 557 12.75 -9.14 5.97
CA GLY A 557 12.48 -9.85 7.23
C GLY A 557 11.37 -9.23 8.08
N THR A 558 10.84 -8.07 7.71
CA THR A 558 9.75 -7.38 8.44
C THR A 558 8.37 -7.60 7.82
N GLN A 559 8.29 -8.25 6.65
CA GLN A 559 7.02 -8.53 5.98
C GLN A 559 6.08 -9.45 6.80
N ALA A 560 4.77 -9.28 6.60
CA ALA A 560 3.76 -10.17 7.18
C ALA A 560 3.95 -11.61 6.65
N LYS A 561 4.05 -12.59 7.55
CA LYS A 561 4.06 -14.00 7.15
C LYS A 561 2.70 -14.37 6.54
N PRO A 562 2.66 -15.18 5.46
CA PRO A 562 3.76 -15.95 4.84
C PRO A 562 4.51 -15.21 3.72
N LEU A 563 4.32 -13.90 3.54
CA LEU A 563 4.86 -13.20 2.37
C LEU A 563 6.39 -13.34 2.32
N PRO A 564 6.97 -13.55 1.12
CA PRO A 564 8.41 -13.51 0.96
C PRO A 564 8.93 -12.07 1.14
N ALA A 565 10.25 -11.90 1.20
CA ALA A 565 10.82 -10.57 1.10
C ALA A 565 10.40 -9.90 -0.22
N HIS A 566 10.18 -8.59 -0.19
CA HIS A 566 9.73 -7.86 -1.37
C HIS A 566 10.78 -7.92 -2.49
N PRO A 567 10.51 -8.60 -3.62
CA PRO A 567 11.55 -8.99 -4.58
C PRO A 567 12.13 -7.81 -5.36
N ASN A 568 11.40 -6.69 -5.39
CA ASN A 568 11.78 -5.46 -6.07
C ASN A 568 12.08 -4.31 -5.09
N GLN A 569 12.47 -4.63 -3.85
CA GLN A 569 12.80 -3.61 -2.85
C GLN A 569 14.18 -3.02 -3.11
N TYR A 570 14.33 -1.72 -2.85
CA TYR A 570 15.61 -1.03 -2.74
C TYR A 570 15.52 0.06 -1.68
N GLU A 571 16.67 0.56 -1.23
CA GLU A 571 16.75 1.63 -0.23
C GLU A 571 17.26 2.93 -0.84
N LYS A 572 16.53 4.02 -0.60
CA LYS A 572 16.93 5.39 -0.94
C LYS A 572 16.15 6.36 -0.05
N GLY A 573 16.66 6.62 1.15
CA GLY A 573 15.92 7.42 2.16
C GLY A 573 14.67 6.70 2.71
N GLY A 574 14.65 5.36 2.64
CA GLY A 574 13.48 4.53 2.94
C GLY A 574 13.38 3.35 1.97
N THR A 575 12.42 2.44 2.21
CA THR A 575 12.21 1.23 1.41
C THR A 575 11.24 1.46 0.26
N HIS A 576 11.70 1.23 -0.98
CA HIS A 576 10.98 1.58 -2.19
C HIS A 576 10.91 0.41 -3.18
N CYS A 577 10.01 0.51 -4.15
CA CYS A 577 9.80 -0.52 -5.17
C CYS A 577 10.35 -0.09 -6.52
N PHE A 578 11.35 -0.81 -7.05
CA PHE A 578 11.94 -0.49 -8.37
C PHE A 578 11.15 -1.09 -9.54
N THR A 579 9.92 -1.57 -9.34
CA THR A 579 9.11 -2.15 -10.43
C THR A 579 8.97 -1.17 -11.59
N GLY A 580 9.35 -1.65 -12.78
CA GLY A 580 9.33 -0.87 -14.03
C GLY A 580 10.44 0.18 -14.14
N ALA A 581 11.32 0.31 -13.14
CA ALA A 581 12.41 1.27 -13.18
C ALA A 581 13.57 0.78 -14.05
N GLN A 582 14.29 1.73 -14.64
CA GLN A 582 15.51 1.51 -15.42
C GLN A 582 16.71 1.98 -14.61
N LYS A 583 17.85 1.30 -14.75
CA LYS A 583 19.12 1.80 -14.20
C LYS A 583 19.68 2.88 -15.12
N GLN A 584 19.88 4.06 -14.59
CA GLN A 584 20.61 5.14 -15.25
C GLN A 584 21.96 5.29 -14.56
N TYR A 585 23.03 4.97 -15.26
CA TYR A 585 24.38 5.17 -14.76
C TYR A 585 24.71 6.66 -14.78
N LYS A 586 25.23 7.19 -13.67
CA LYS A 586 25.74 8.56 -13.67
C LYS A 586 26.91 8.62 -14.65
N ASN A 587 26.86 9.55 -15.61
CA ASN A 587 28.05 9.85 -16.39
C ASN A 587 29.11 10.33 -15.40
N PRO A 588 30.26 9.65 -15.27
CA PRO A 588 31.32 10.15 -14.42
C PRO A 588 31.67 11.56 -14.88
N SER A 589 31.80 12.46 -13.92
CA SER A 589 32.42 13.76 -14.20
C SER A 589 33.79 13.48 -14.85
N PRO A 590 34.30 14.31 -15.79
CA PRO A 590 35.63 14.13 -16.39
C PRO A 590 36.79 14.03 -15.38
N LYS A 591 36.52 14.32 -14.10
CA LYS A 591 37.46 14.25 -12.97
C LYS A 591 37.30 13.00 -12.08
N GLU A 592 36.27 12.19 -12.27
CA GLU A 592 36.07 10.94 -11.52
C GLU A 592 36.79 9.81 -12.26
N THR A 593 37.91 9.36 -11.68
CA THR A 593 38.65 8.21 -12.20
C THR A 593 37.82 6.94 -12.06
N SER A 594 37.78 6.16 -13.14
CA SER A 594 36.78 5.16 -13.53
C SER A 594 36.68 3.88 -12.69
N GLU A 595 37.09 3.88 -11.41
CA GLU A 595 37.02 2.67 -10.57
C GLU A 595 35.95 2.76 -9.46
N GLU A 596 35.44 3.95 -9.13
CA GLU A 596 34.33 4.12 -8.17
C GLU A 596 32.97 4.44 -8.83
N SER A 597 32.91 4.63 -10.14
CA SER A 597 31.72 5.15 -10.85
C SER A 597 30.66 4.09 -11.20
N SER A 598 30.46 3.06 -10.38
CA SER A 598 29.35 2.11 -10.59
C SER A 598 28.01 2.61 -9.99
N SER A 599 27.95 3.85 -9.52
CA SER A 599 26.70 4.41 -8.97
C SER A 599 25.69 4.67 -10.11
N PHE A 600 24.75 3.74 -10.25
CA PHE A 600 23.52 3.97 -11.00
C PHE A 600 22.43 4.48 -10.07
N GLU A 601 21.44 5.15 -10.63
CA GLU A 601 20.17 5.39 -9.96
C GLU A 601 19.03 4.73 -10.73
N TYR A 602 17.97 4.37 -10.01
CA TYR A 602 16.74 3.94 -10.66
C TYR A 602 15.94 5.16 -11.14
N VAL A 603 15.43 5.09 -12.36
CA VAL A 603 14.57 6.11 -12.98
C VAL A 603 13.34 5.48 -13.64
N LYS A 604 12.28 6.27 -13.88
CA LYS A 604 11.08 5.87 -14.63
C LYS A 604 10.32 4.65 -14.05
N GLY A 605 10.34 4.45 -12.74
CA GLY A 605 9.53 3.40 -12.10
C GLY A 605 8.03 3.56 -12.36
N THR A 606 7.31 2.44 -12.36
CA THR A 606 5.86 2.37 -12.68
C THR A 606 5.00 1.99 -11.48
N CYS A 607 5.62 1.78 -10.31
CA CYS A 607 4.91 1.60 -9.06
C CYS A 607 4.79 2.95 -8.33
N VAL A 608 3.68 3.20 -7.64
CA VAL A 608 3.54 4.37 -6.76
C VAL A 608 4.62 4.39 -5.68
N MET A 609 5.08 3.22 -5.19
CA MET A 609 6.15 3.08 -4.19
C MET A 609 7.56 3.29 -4.76
N PHE A 610 7.70 3.76 -5.99
CA PHE A 610 9.00 4.12 -6.56
C PHE A 610 9.42 5.52 -6.09
N ALA A 611 10.64 5.66 -5.55
CA ALA A 611 11.23 6.96 -5.24
C ALA A 611 12.36 7.31 -6.21
N GLY A 612 12.09 8.27 -7.10
CA GLY A 612 13.04 8.86 -8.02
C GLY A 612 12.57 10.24 -8.48
N GLY A 613 13.52 11.12 -8.83
CA GLY A 613 13.24 12.52 -9.17
C GLY A 613 12.28 12.70 -10.35
N ASP A 614 12.26 11.74 -11.28
CA ASP A 614 11.37 11.71 -12.44
C ASP A 614 10.29 10.61 -12.32
N GLN A 615 9.62 10.52 -11.17
CA GLN A 615 8.44 9.64 -11.08
C GLN A 615 7.37 10.16 -12.06
N ASN A 616 7.00 9.30 -12.99
CA ASN A 616 5.99 9.63 -13.98
C ASN A 616 4.62 9.65 -13.29
N ILE A 617 4.00 10.84 -13.22
CA ILE A 617 2.72 11.10 -12.54
C ILE A 617 1.55 10.25 -13.05
N LYS A 618 1.71 9.57 -14.19
CA LYS A 618 0.75 8.60 -14.71
C LYS A 618 0.65 7.33 -13.86
N TYR A 619 1.65 7.02 -13.05
CA TYR A 619 1.70 5.79 -12.25
C TYR A 619 1.34 6.06 -10.80
N GLN A 620 0.03 6.13 -10.54
CA GLN A 620 -0.52 6.41 -9.20
C GLN A 620 -0.90 5.13 -8.44
N ASP A 621 -0.65 3.96 -9.02
CA ASP A 621 -1.08 2.67 -8.48
C ASP A 621 0.07 1.87 -7.89
N PHE A 622 -0.28 1.03 -6.91
CA PHE A 622 0.60 -0.06 -6.48
C PHE A 622 0.77 -1.07 -7.63
N CYS A 623 2.00 -1.50 -7.86
CA CYS A 623 2.24 -2.62 -8.78
C CYS A 623 1.76 -3.93 -8.16
N THR A 624 1.52 -4.94 -9.00
CA THR A 624 1.02 -6.27 -8.58
C THR A 624 1.94 -6.97 -7.58
N VAL A 625 3.24 -6.66 -7.59
CA VAL A 625 4.21 -7.16 -6.59
C VAL A 625 3.95 -6.58 -5.21
N CYS A 626 3.51 -5.32 -5.12
CA CYS A 626 3.24 -4.67 -3.85
C CYS A 626 1.84 -5.04 -3.30
N HIS A 627 0.86 -5.38 -4.15
CA HIS A 627 -0.53 -5.67 -3.72
C HIS A 627 -0.65 -6.60 -2.51
N PRO A 628 0.07 -7.75 -2.43
CA PRO A 628 -0.08 -8.68 -1.32
C PRO A 628 0.28 -8.10 0.04
N TYR A 629 1.20 -7.13 0.09
CA TYR A 629 1.72 -6.58 1.34
C TYR A 629 0.63 -5.77 2.06
N ILE A 630 0.00 -4.78 1.41
CA ILE A 630 -1.18 -4.08 1.95
C ILE A 630 -2.34 -5.05 2.21
N ARG A 631 -2.60 -6.00 1.29
CA ARG A 631 -3.76 -6.91 1.41
C ARG A 631 -3.67 -7.84 2.62
N LEU A 632 -2.46 -8.16 3.09
CA LEU A 632 -2.25 -8.96 4.30
C LEU A 632 -1.83 -8.13 5.52
N GLN A 633 -1.47 -6.86 5.34
CA GLN A 633 -0.93 -6.03 6.40
C GLN A 633 -1.87 -5.94 7.62
N ASN A 634 -1.27 -6.03 8.82
CA ASN A 634 -1.90 -5.59 10.06
C ASN A 634 -1.76 -4.08 10.18
N MET A 635 -2.89 -3.37 10.12
CA MET A 635 -2.92 -1.93 10.04
C MET A 635 -2.81 -1.23 11.42
N GLU A 636 -2.70 -1.96 12.54
CA GLU A 636 -2.53 -1.37 13.90
C GLU A 636 -1.15 -0.75 14.16
N LYS A 637 -0.10 -1.25 13.49
CA LYS A 637 1.29 -0.93 13.84
C LYS A 637 2.03 -0.28 12.67
N PRO A 638 1.60 0.88 12.18
CA PRO A 638 2.39 1.62 11.22
C PRO A 638 3.70 2.14 11.82
N ASP A 639 3.84 2.19 13.16
CA ASP A 639 5.01 2.80 13.84
C ASP A 639 6.16 1.83 14.17
N LYS A 640 6.11 0.55 13.76
CA LYS A 640 7.11 -0.47 14.14
C LYS A 640 7.95 -1.01 12.96
N TRP A 641 8.35 -0.14 12.05
CA TRP A 641 9.20 -0.49 10.92
C TRP A 641 10.66 -0.12 11.18
#